data_AF-A0A811QCX8-F1
#
_entry.id   AF-A0A811QCX8-F1
#
_cell.length_a   1.000
_cell.length_b   1.000
_cell.length_c   1.000
_cell.angle_alpha   90.00
_cell.angle_beta   90.00
_cell.angle_gamma   90.00
#
_symmetry.space_group_name_H-M   'P 1'
#
loop_
_entity.id
_entity.type
_entity.pdbx_description
1 polymer ?
#
loop_
_entity_poly.entity_id
_entity_poly.type
_entity_poly.pdbx_seq_one_letter_code
_entity_poly.pdbx_strand_id
1 'polypeptide(L)'
;MDCGAAARCGDRERRVRQWPVRVGDGESVWAELRSGCRKQYTCSHTSRQRLRFPYVGRRKADVQARVPILVERRPLLIEFVGLERRPYKAVQRRPGPSVFALQAADLPFVLPFGRSPPAYALSCPVPPLECALCVYSGGDDWGSGTAATAVARFSSTACSPISQFRKPQFLYLSTKSRPYYFSHSRLMAMAAAPANGDSQSGPQRNYQVVVAATRDMGIGKDGVLPWKLLGDLKFFKELTLTTSDPAKKNAVIMGRKTWESIPVKSRPLPGRLNVILTRSGSFDFATVENVVICGSMKSALELLASTPYCLSIEKVFVVGGGQVLREYLNGPACEAIHLTDIQSSIECDTFIPPVDFSVFQPWYSSFPVVESNIRHSFVTFVHVRKSVAETHESNGKDSTEVDTKNDKFEIENFSFLPKMVYDRHEEYQYLNLVEDIIRSGAQKNDRTGTGTLSKFGCQMRFNLRKNFPLLTTKRVFWRGVVEELLWFISGSTNAKVLQEKGIHIWDGNASREYLDRYTDMHADYTGKGFDQLMDVIDKIKNNPDDRRIILSAWNPSDLKKMALPPCHMFAQFYVENGELSCQMYQRSADMGLGVPFNIASYSLLTYMIAQVCDLSPGDFVHVIGDAHVYRTHVRALEEQIQKMPKPFPILKINPSKKNIDSFMASDFKLVGYDPHQKIEMKMAV
;
A
#
# COMPACT_ATOMS: atom_id res chain seq x y z
N MET A 1 11.01 -33.58 49.33
CA MET A 1 9.56 -33.81 49.23
C MET A 1 9.13 -33.39 47.82
N ASP A 2 9.84 -33.85 46.79
CA ASP A 2 9.74 -35.15 46.08
C ASP A 2 8.66 -35.04 45.00
N CYS A 3 9.06 -34.81 43.73
CA CYS A 3 9.26 -35.84 42.67
C CYS A 3 7.93 -36.54 42.33
N GLY A 4 7.43 -36.65 41.11
CA GLY A 4 8.04 -36.67 39.78
C GLY A 4 7.40 -37.82 38.98
N ALA A 5 7.43 -37.72 37.63
CA ALA A 5 7.32 -38.79 36.64
C ALA A 5 5.93 -39.34 36.19
N ALA A 6 5.54 -38.90 34.99
CA ALA A 6 5.36 -39.66 33.73
C ALA A 6 4.91 -41.15 33.75
N ALA A 7 3.93 -41.46 32.88
CA ALA A 7 3.93 -42.68 32.05
C ALA A 7 3.10 -42.52 30.76
N ARG A 8 3.65 -43.02 29.66
CA ARG A 8 3.08 -43.14 28.31
C ARG A 8 2.35 -44.48 28.15
N CYS A 9 1.42 -44.53 27.19
CA CYS A 9 1.28 -45.49 26.08
C CYS A 9 -0.19 -45.81 25.78
N GLY A 10 -0.53 -45.76 24.50
CA GLY A 10 -1.87 -45.99 24.00
C GLY A 10 -2.19 -47.47 23.79
N ASP A 11 -3.44 -47.72 23.46
CA ASP A 11 -3.76 -48.69 22.41
C ASP A 11 -5.12 -48.40 21.77
N ARG A 12 -5.19 -48.70 20.47
CA ARG A 12 -6.39 -48.59 19.63
C ARG A 12 -7.30 -49.79 19.92
N GLU A 13 -8.60 -49.56 20.03
CA GLU A 13 -9.55 -50.51 19.42
C GLU A 13 -10.92 -49.86 19.10
N ARG A 14 -11.39 -50.18 17.89
CA ARG A 14 -12.67 -49.75 17.31
C ARG A 14 -13.83 -50.38 18.08
N ARG A 15 -14.91 -49.63 18.31
CA ARG A 15 -16.26 -50.22 18.25
C ARG A 15 -17.35 -49.20 17.94
N VAL A 16 -18.13 -49.59 16.95
CA VAL A 16 -19.34 -49.01 16.36
C VAL A 16 -20.45 -48.84 17.41
N ARG A 17 -21.15 -47.69 17.40
CA ARG A 17 -22.54 -47.52 17.93
C ARG A 17 -23.22 -46.43 17.08
N GLN A 18 -24.03 -46.79 16.08
CA GLN A 18 -25.48 -47.11 16.14
C GLN A 18 -26.35 -46.07 16.85
N TRP A 19 -27.19 -45.45 16.02
CA TRP A 19 -28.32 -44.57 16.33
C TRP A 19 -29.47 -45.35 16.98
N PRO A 20 -30.34 -44.68 17.77
CA PRO A 20 -31.70 -45.16 17.98
C PRO A 20 -32.69 -44.41 17.07
N VAL A 21 -33.39 -45.20 16.26
CA VAL A 21 -34.69 -44.89 15.63
C VAL A 21 -35.78 -45.64 16.42
N ARG A 22 -36.91 -44.97 16.68
CA ARG A 22 -38.28 -45.54 16.80
C ARG A 22 -39.17 -44.58 16.01
N VAL A 23 -39.73 -44.90 14.84
CA VAL A 23 -40.76 -45.88 14.41
C VAL A 23 -42.13 -45.72 15.08
N GLY A 24 -43.11 -45.42 14.22
CA GLY A 24 -44.53 -45.79 14.29
C GLY A 24 -45.46 -44.59 14.13
N ASP A 25 -46.42 -44.49 13.22
CA ASP A 25 -46.90 -45.32 12.10
C ASP A 25 -47.89 -44.46 11.25
N GLY A 26 -48.03 -44.79 9.96
CA GLY A 26 -49.21 -44.71 9.05
C GLY A 26 -50.14 -43.48 9.04
N GLU A 27 -50.74 -43.02 7.93
CA GLU A 27 -50.92 -43.48 6.56
C GLU A 27 -51.29 -42.25 5.69
N SER A 28 -51.02 -42.35 4.40
CA SER A 28 -51.40 -41.42 3.34
C SER A 28 -52.80 -41.72 2.80
N VAL A 29 -53.66 -40.71 2.55
CA VAL A 29 -54.67 -40.74 1.47
C VAL A 29 -54.99 -39.32 0.96
N TRP A 30 -55.00 -39.19 -0.37
CA TRP A 30 -55.52 -38.07 -1.18
C TRP A 30 -57.06 -38.07 -1.24
N ALA A 31 -57.71 -36.91 -1.19
CA ALA A 31 -59.01 -36.69 -1.85
C ALA A 31 -59.35 -35.19 -2.02
N GLU A 32 -59.66 -34.79 -3.26
CA GLU A 32 -60.45 -33.62 -3.61
C GLU A 32 -61.86 -33.70 -3.01
N LEU A 33 -62.48 -32.56 -2.67
CA LEU A 33 -63.74 -32.10 -3.29
C LEU A 33 -64.24 -30.76 -2.74
N ARG A 34 -64.86 -30.03 -3.67
CA ARG A 34 -65.53 -28.74 -3.56
C ARG A 34 -66.77 -28.79 -2.66
N SER A 35 -67.02 -27.70 -1.93
CA SER A 35 -68.32 -27.00 -1.75
C SER A 35 -68.03 -25.82 -0.79
N GLY A 36 -68.44 -24.58 -1.01
CA GLY A 36 -69.70 -24.11 -1.56
C GLY A 36 -70.58 -23.65 -0.41
N CYS A 37 -70.41 -22.42 0.10
CA CYS A 37 -71.52 -21.68 0.69
C CYS A 37 -71.27 -20.16 0.70
N ARG A 38 -72.08 -19.47 -0.13
CA ARG A 38 -72.33 -18.02 -0.09
C ARG A 38 -73.08 -17.67 1.20
N LYS A 39 -72.90 -16.43 1.68
CA LYS A 39 -74.02 -15.57 2.08
C LYS A 39 -73.66 -14.10 1.87
N GLN A 40 -74.49 -13.46 1.04
CA GLN A 40 -74.55 -12.03 0.73
C GLN A 40 -75.23 -11.27 1.87
N TYR A 41 -74.86 -9.99 2.04
CA TYR A 41 -75.83 -8.91 2.28
C TYR A 41 -75.45 -7.67 1.47
N THR A 42 -76.41 -7.26 0.63
CA THR A 42 -76.66 -6.00 -0.09
C THR A 42 -76.93 -4.83 0.88
N CYS A 43 -77.00 -3.52 0.56
CA CYS A 43 -76.75 -2.61 -0.56
C CYS A 43 -77.09 -1.16 -0.04
N SER A 44 -76.82 -0.13 -0.86
CA SER A 44 -77.33 1.27 -0.86
C SER A 44 -76.30 2.34 -0.43
N HIS A 45 -76.18 3.54 -1.00
CA HIS A 45 -76.77 4.27 -2.14
C HIS A 45 -75.96 5.58 -2.35
N THR A 46 -75.82 6.06 -3.60
CA THR A 46 -75.71 7.48 -4.07
C THR A 46 -74.63 8.43 -3.48
N SER A 47 -73.87 9.26 -4.20
CA SER A 47 -74.30 10.30 -5.16
C SER A 47 -73.13 10.91 -5.96
N ARG A 48 -73.47 11.43 -7.16
CA ARG A 48 -72.66 12.22 -8.10
C ARG A 48 -72.18 13.56 -7.52
N GLN A 49 -71.08 14.10 -8.04
CA GLN A 49 -71.03 15.50 -8.52
C GLN A 49 -69.91 15.69 -9.58
N ARG A 50 -70.32 16.24 -10.74
CA ARG A 50 -69.48 16.83 -11.80
C ARG A 50 -69.47 18.35 -11.57
N LEU A 51 -68.37 19.03 -11.87
CA LEU A 51 -68.38 20.44 -12.29
C LEU A 51 -67.41 20.69 -13.45
N ARG A 52 -67.80 21.63 -14.33
CA ARG A 52 -67.33 21.88 -15.70
C ARG A 52 -66.37 23.09 -15.81
N PHE A 53 -65.59 23.06 -16.90
CA PHE A 53 -64.89 24.08 -17.73
C PHE A 53 -65.35 25.56 -17.73
N PRO A 54 -64.52 26.51 -18.25
CA PRO A 54 -64.44 26.88 -19.71
C PRO A 54 -62.97 27.06 -20.22
N TYR A 55 -62.50 26.67 -21.42
CA TYR A 55 -62.74 27.03 -22.84
C TYR A 55 -62.44 28.48 -23.27
N VAL A 56 -61.47 28.67 -24.21
CA VAL A 56 -61.41 29.49 -25.48
C VAL A 56 -59.94 29.39 -26.02
N GLY A 57 -59.56 29.20 -27.29
CA GLY A 57 -60.24 29.04 -28.58
C GLY A 57 -59.27 28.90 -29.77
N ARG A 58 -59.66 28.06 -30.75
CA ARG A 58 -59.51 28.06 -32.23
C ARG A 58 -58.21 28.55 -32.95
N ARG A 59 -57.71 27.71 -33.87
CA ARG A 59 -57.98 27.82 -35.33
C ARG A 59 -57.60 26.54 -36.12
N LYS A 60 -58.46 26.19 -37.08
CA LYS A 60 -58.31 25.11 -38.09
C LYS A 60 -57.67 25.68 -39.36
N ALA A 61 -56.91 24.86 -40.08
CA ALA A 61 -56.84 24.85 -41.54
C ALA A 61 -56.53 23.41 -42.01
N ASP A 62 -57.47 22.82 -42.76
CA ASP A 62 -57.30 21.59 -43.54
C ASP A 62 -56.83 21.96 -44.95
N VAL A 63 -55.87 21.25 -45.54
CA VAL A 63 -55.92 20.69 -46.92
C VAL A 63 -54.94 19.50 -47.01
N GLN A 64 -55.43 18.45 -47.67
CA GLN A 64 -54.88 17.11 -47.92
C GLN A 64 -53.53 17.04 -48.65
N ALA A 65 -52.70 16.04 -48.32
CA ALA A 65 -52.21 15.02 -49.27
C ALA A 65 -51.41 13.90 -48.57
N ARG A 66 -51.42 12.73 -49.22
CA ARG A 66 -51.05 11.38 -48.77
C ARG A 66 -49.55 11.19 -48.49
N VAL A 67 -49.22 10.30 -47.53
CA VAL A 67 -48.23 9.17 -47.57
C VAL A 67 -47.97 8.73 -46.11
N PRO A 68 -48.07 7.43 -45.74
CA PRO A 68 -47.80 7.00 -44.37
C PRO A 68 -46.29 6.80 -44.12
N ILE A 69 -45.73 7.57 -43.20
CA ILE A 69 -44.40 7.33 -42.63
C ILE A 69 -44.60 6.57 -41.32
N LEU A 70 -44.29 5.27 -41.33
CA LEU A 70 -44.06 4.49 -40.13
C LEU A 70 -42.77 5.00 -39.45
N VAL A 71 -42.92 5.57 -38.25
CA VAL A 71 -41.79 5.81 -37.35
C VAL A 71 -41.71 4.62 -36.40
N GLU A 72 -40.91 3.63 -36.77
CA GLU A 72 -40.49 2.55 -35.87
C GLU A 72 -39.60 3.11 -34.76
N ARG A 73 -40.03 2.97 -33.51
CA ARG A 73 -39.15 3.01 -32.34
C ARG A 73 -38.43 1.66 -32.26
N ARG A 74 -37.14 1.63 -32.60
CA ARG A 74 -36.27 0.47 -32.32
C ARG A 74 -35.83 0.48 -30.86
N PRO A 75 -36.05 -0.60 -30.08
CA PRO A 75 -35.24 -0.88 -28.91
C PRO A 75 -33.91 -1.54 -29.33
N LEU A 76 -32.81 -1.12 -28.70
CA LEU A 76 -31.50 -1.79 -28.79
C LEU A 76 -31.62 -3.14 -28.07
N LEU A 77 -31.87 -4.21 -28.83
CA LEU A 77 -31.72 -5.59 -28.41
C LEU A 77 -30.26 -6.00 -28.70
N ILE A 78 -29.49 -6.34 -27.68
CA ILE A 78 -28.20 -7.01 -27.85
C ILE A 78 -28.50 -8.51 -27.88
N GLU A 79 -28.47 -9.10 -29.08
CA GLU A 79 -28.54 -10.56 -29.26
C GLU A 79 -27.22 -11.22 -28.84
N PHE A 80 -27.32 -12.18 -27.92
CA PHE A 80 -26.26 -13.16 -27.66
C PHE A 80 -26.39 -14.30 -28.68
N VAL A 81 -25.38 -14.46 -29.53
CA VAL A 81 -25.26 -15.66 -30.38
C VAL A 81 -24.86 -16.84 -29.49
N GLY A 82 -25.79 -17.78 -29.33
CA GLY A 82 -25.52 -19.11 -28.79
C GLY A 82 -24.80 -19.98 -29.81
N LEU A 83 -23.73 -20.66 -29.37
CA LEU A 83 -23.09 -21.74 -30.11
C LEU A 83 -23.31 -23.04 -29.33
N GLU A 84 -24.06 -23.93 -29.96
CA GLU A 84 -24.42 -25.26 -29.47
C GLU A 84 -23.22 -26.20 -29.41
N ARG A 85 -23.21 -27.07 -28.39
CA ARG A 85 -22.31 -28.21 -28.22
C ARG A 85 -22.83 -29.42 -28.98
N ARG A 86 -21.95 -30.17 -29.67
CA ARG A 86 -22.04 -31.64 -29.83
C ARG A 86 -20.63 -32.29 -29.94
N PRO A 87 -20.49 -33.60 -29.61
CA PRO A 87 -19.34 -34.14 -28.89
C PRO A 87 -18.37 -34.95 -29.76
N TYR A 88 -17.13 -35.15 -29.31
CA TYR A 88 -16.24 -36.19 -29.85
C TYR A 88 -15.48 -36.98 -28.77
N LYS A 89 -15.32 -38.27 -29.10
CA LYS A 89 -15.03 -39.43 -28.25
C LYS A 89 -13.61 -39.49 -27.69
N ALA A 90 -13.51 -40.18 -26.54
CA ALA A 90 -12.27 -40.65 -25.94
C ALA A 90 -11.62 -41.80 -26.73
N VAL A 91 -10.29 -41.78 -26.86
CA VAL A 91 -9.44 -42.97 -27.08
C VAL A 91 -8.15 -42.81 -26.26
N GLN A 92 -7.89 -43.81 -25.42
CA GLN A 92 -6.66 -44.00 -24.63
C GLN A 92 -5.49 -44.49 -25.53
N ARG A 93 -4.25 -44.10 -25.19
CA ARG A 93 -3.08 -45.01 -25.01
C ARG A 93 -1.85 -44.24 -24.49
N ARG A 94 -1.13 -44.87 -23.55
CA ARG A 94 0.14 -44.41 -22.92
C ARG A 94 1.38 -44.96 -23.72
N PRO A 95 2.64 -44.95 -23.20
CA PRO A 95 3.72 -44.01 -23.55
C PRO A 95 5.02 -44.70 -24.07
N GLY A 96 6.02 -43.94 -24.54
CA GLY A 96 7.38 -44.45 -24.72
C GLY A 96 8.33 -43.58 -25.56
N PRO A 97 9.67 -43.68 -25.40
CA PRO A 97 10.59 -42.54 -25.40
C PRO A 97 11.75 -42.60 -26.44
N SER A 98 12.42 -41.46 -26.71
CA SER A 98 13.87 -41.30 -27.05
C SER A 98 14.13 -39.92 -27.68
N VAL A 99 14.91 -39.01 -27.07
CA VAL A 99 16.36 -38.76 -27.28
C VAL A 99 16.77 -38.52 -28.75
N PHE A 100 17.22 -37.31 -29.10
CA PHE A 100 18.52 -36.99 -29.72
C PHE A 100 18.71 -35.47 -29.95
N ALA A 101 19.96 -35.04 -30.00
CA ALA A 101 20.48 -33.68 -29.87
C ALA A 101 21.00 -33.07 -31.19
N LEU A 102 21.47 -31.81 -31.11
CA LEU A 102 22.41 -31.07 -32.01
C LEU A 102 21.78 -30.55 -33.33
N GLN A 103 22.14 -29.41 -33.95
CA GLN A 103 23.18 -28.38 -33.79
C GLN A 103 22.80 -27.15 -34.66
N ALA A 104 23.50 -26.03 -34.47
CA ALA A 104 23.34 -24.74 -35.16
C ALA A 104 24.20 -24.58 -36.46
N ALA A 105 23.80 -23.64 -37.34
CA ALA A 105 24.62 -22.75 -38.23
C ALA A 105 23.73 -22.19 -39.38
N ASP A 106 23.49 -20.87 -39.51
CA ASP A 106 24.20 -19.84 -40.35
C ASP A 106 24.07 -20.10 -41.88
N LEU A 107 23.55 -19.27 -42.80
CA LEU A 107 23.69 -17.82 -43.17
C LEU A 107 22.74 -17.53 -44.42
N PRO A 108 22.82 -16.45 -45.25
CA PRO A 108 22.20 -15.11 -45.17
C PRO A 108 21.37 -14.66 -46.43
N PHE A 109 20.99 -13.36 -46.49
CA PHE A 109 20.63 -12.47 -47.64
C PHE A 109 19.18 -11.90 -47.80
N VAL A 110 19.07 -10.62 -47.40
CA VAL A 110 18.58 -9.40 -48.12
C VAL A 110 17.11 -9.24 -48.60
N LEU A 111 16.54 -8.14 -48.06
CA LEU A 111 15.33 -7.32 -48.29
C LEU A 111 15.12 -6.80 -49.75
N PRO A 112 13.92 -6.28 -50.17
CA PRO A 112 13.37 -5.03 -49.60
C PRO A 112 11.86 -4.63 -49.66
N PHE A 113 11.53 -3.61 -48.84
CA PHE A 113 10.41 -2.63 -48.78
C PHE A 113 8.94 -3.12 -48.66
N GLY A 114 8.04 -2.61 -47.80
CA GLY A 114 8.11 -1.53 -46.79
C GLY A 114 6.74 -1.23 -46.13
N ARG A 115 6.79 -0.34 -45.12
CA ARG A 115 5.75 0.42 -44.37
C ARG A 115 5.31 -0.06 -42.97
N SER A 116 5.78 0.70 -41.98
CA SER A 116 5.48 0.67 -40.54
C SER A 116 4.62 1.88 -40.13
N PRO A 117 3.85 1.83 -39.02
CA PRO A 117 3.27 3.00 -38.35
C PRO A 117 4.15 3.52 -37.18
N PRO A 118 3.92 4.75 -36.67
CA PRO A 118 4.95 5.55 -36.00
C PRO A 118 4.96 5.45 -34.47
N ALA A 119 6.17 5.62 -33.91
CA ALA A 119 6.45 5.95 -32.52
C ALA A 119 6.78 7.45 -32.42
N TYR A 120 6.25 8.14 -31.40
CA TYR A 120 6.67 9.51 -31.06
C TYR A 120 7.49 9.51 -29.78
N ALA A 121 8.74 9.93 -29.92
CA ALA A 121 9.62 10.38 -28.87
C ALA A 121 9.37 11.87 -28.59
N LEU A 122 9.45 12.28 -27.33
CA LEU A 122 9.55 13.69 -26.94
C LEU A 122 10.88 13.91 -26.22
N SER A 123 11.67 14.79 -26.81
CA SER A 123 12.90 15.41 -26.33
C SER A 123 12.61 16.50 -25.29
N CYS A 124 13.37 16.52 -24.18
CA CYS A 124 13.50 17.70 -23.30
C CYS A 124 14.82 18.43 -23.61
N PRO A 125 14.85 19.78 -23.65
CA PRO A 125 16.07 20.55 -23.52
C PRO A 125 16.30 20.96 -22.06
N VAL A 126 17.55 20.81 -21.62
CA VAL A 126 18.10 21.33 -20.36
C VAL A 126 18.78 22.68 -20.67
N PRO A 127 18.59 23.75 -19.88
CA PRO A 127 19.51 24.87 -19.83
C PRO A 127 20.48 24.77 -18.62
N PRO A 128 21.69 25.34 -18.69
CA PRO A 128 22.72 25.20 -17.67
C PRO A 128 22.57 26.22 -16.53
N LEU A 129 23.06 25.82 -15.35
CA LEU A 129 23.36 26.66 -14.20
C LEU A 129 24.81 27.16 -14.28
N GLU A 130 25.04 28.45 -14.03
CA GLU A 130 26.28 28.94 -13.43
C GLU A 130 26.01 30.17 -12.54
N CYS A 131 26.85 30.27 -11.51
CA CYS A 131 26.72 31.02 -10.26
C CYS A 131 26.85 32.56 -10.34
N ALA A 132 26.27 33.27 -9.37
CA ALA A 132 26.96 34.28 -8.54
C ALA A 132 26.09 34.82 -7.39
N LEU A 133 26.72 34.97 -6.22
CA LEU A 133 26.22 35.63 -5.01
C LEU A 133 26.05 37.16 -5.18
N CYS A 134 25.11 37.77 -4.45
CA CYS A 134 25.37 38.76 -3.36
C CYS A 134 24.16 39.66 -3.02
N VAL A 135 23.75 39.56 -1.75
CA VAL A 135 23.38 40.59 -0.74
C VAL A 135 22.86 42.00 -1.14
N TYR A 136 21.90 42.46 -0.31
CA TYR A 136 21.52 43.84 0.11
C TYR A 136 20.18 44.45 -0.39
N SER A 137 19.18 44.40 0.50
CA SER A 137 18.25 45.45 1.00
C SER A 137 17.70 46.60 0.16
N GLY A 138 16.44 46.98 0.47
CA GLY A 138 15.77 48.24 0.14
C GLY A 138 14.72 48.04 -0.95
N GLY A 139 13.45 48.37 -0.83
CA GLY A 139 12.82 49.49 -0.12
C GLY A 139 11.96 50.22 -1.16
N ASP A 140 10.64 50.11 -0.99
CA ASP A 140 9.54 50.98 -1.43
C ASP A 140 9.32 51.38 -2.92
N ASP A 141 8.05 51.16 -3.30
CA ASP A 141 7.11 52.15 -3.89
C ASP A 141 6.90 52.36 -5.41
N TRP A 142 5.59 52.30 -5.74
CA TRP A 142 4.77 52.91 -6.81
C TRP A 142 5.10 52.76 -8.31
N GLY A 143 4.02 52.52 -9.09
CA GLY A 143 3.84 53.24 -10.36
C GLY A 143 3.37 52.45 -11.57
N SER A 144 2.06 52.55 -11.84
CA SER A 144 1.34 52.42 -13.11
C SER A 144 2.12 52.56 -14.43
N GLY A 145 1.66 51.89 -15.49
CA GLY A 145 1.80 52.42 -16.86
C GLY A 145 1.80 51.39 -17.99
N THR A 146 0.68 51.30 -18.69
CA THR A 146 0.44 50.66 -20.00
C THR A 146 1.46 51.00 -21.09
N ALA A 147 1.82 50.03 -21.95
CA ALA A 147 2.43 50.31 -23.25
C ALA A 147 1.94 49.37 -24.35
N ALA A 148 1.68 49.97 -25.51
CA ALA A 148 1.06 49.42 -26.70
C ALA A 148 2.06 48.81 -27.69
N THR A 149 1.56 47.81 -28.42
CA THR A 149 1.66 47.49 -29.85
C THR A 149 2.68 48.22 -30.74
N ALA A 150 3.48 47.43 -31.48
CA ALA A 150 3.72 47.47 -32.95
C ALA A 150 5.14 46.93 -33.27
N VAL A 151 5.31 45.77 -33.93
CA VAL A 151 5.30 45.54 -35.41
C VAL A 151 6.50 46.26 -36.07
N ALA A 152 7.39 45.67 -36.87
CA ALA A 152 7.44 44.43 -37.65
C ALA A 152 8.89 44.14 -38.12
N ARG A 153 9.15 42.84 -38.38
CA ARG A 153 9.78 42.19 -39.56
C ARG A 153 11.08 42.80 -40.15
N PHE A 154 12.08 42.05 -40.64
CA PHE A 154 12.02 40.92 -41.57
C PHE A 154 13.44 40.29 -41.70
N SER A 155 13.49 38.95 -41.87
CA SER A 155 14.40 38.14 -42.75
C SER A 155 15.91 38.41 -42.82
N SER A 156 16.82 37.47 -43.10
CA SER A 156 16.92 36.02 -43.33
C SER A 156 18.37 35.79 -43.83
N THR A 157 18.78 34.53 -44.01
CA THR A 157 20.04 34.02 -44.61
C THR A 157 21.23 33.96 -43.64
N ALA A 158 21.96 32.86 -43.35
CA ALA A 158 22.23 31.51 -43.89
C ALA A 158 23.73 31.36 -44.20
N CYS A 159 24.34 30.33 -43.59
CA CYS A 159 25.59 29.61 -43.93
C CYS A 159 26.97 30.27 -43.74
N SER A 160 27.73 29.76 -42.73
CA SER A 160 28.99 28.97 -42.79
C SER A 160 30.12 29.33 -43.79
N PRO A 161 31.41 28.87 -43.63
CA PRO A 161 32.17 28.43 -42.44
C PRO A 161 33.72 28.78 -42.46
N ILE A 162 34.45 28.30 -41.43
CA ILE A 162 35.89 27.87 -41.41
C ILE A 162 37.06 28.91 -41.37
N SER A 163 37.96 28.63 -40.41
CA SER A 163 39.44 28.74 -40.39
C SER A 163 40.10 29.72 -39.40
N GLN A 164 40.80 29.09 -38.45
CA GLN A 164 42.18 29.32 -37.95
C GLN A 164 42.80 30.72 -38.05
N PHE A 165 43.42 31.19 -36.96
CA PHE A 165 44.83 31.66 -36.84
C PHE A 165 45.00 32.24 -35.40
N ARG A 166 45.73 31.56 -34.50
CA ARG A 166 47.12 31.83 -34.03
C ARG A 166 47.39 33.19 -33.34
N LYS A 167 47.72 33.06 -32.04
CA LYS A 167 48.79 33.74 -31.22
C LYS A 167 48.70 35.28 -31.07
N PRO A 168 49.10 35.88 -29.91
CA PRO A 168 50.48 35.85 -29.38
C PRO A 168 50.59 35.93 -27.82
N GLN A 169 51.59 35.31 -27.17
CA GLN A 169 52.93 35.80 -26.73
C GLN A 169 53.04 36.34 -25.30
N PHE A 170 53.96 35.69 -24.55
CA PHE A 170 54.92 36.17 -23.52
C PHE A 170 54.37 36.91 -22.28
N LEU A 171 54.87 36.72 -21.05
CA LEU A 171 56.26 36.53 -20.61
C LEU A 171 56.34 35.84 -19.23
N TYR A 172 57.47 35.18 -19.02
CA TYR A 172 57.91 34.32 -17.92
C TYR A 172 58.13 35.03 -16.57
N LEU A 173 57.89 34.29 -15.47
CA LEU A 173 58.81 34.27 -14.32
C LEU A 173 59.10 32.80 -13.94
N SER A 174 60.39 32.47 -13.96
CA SER A 174 60.96 31.15 -13.68
C SER A 174 61.61 31.18 -12.31
N THR A 175 61.32 30.19 -11.46
CA THR A 175 62.36 29.55 -10.65
C THR A 175 62.17 28.03 -10.67
N LYS A 176 63.28 27.34 -10.92
CA LYS A 176 63.40 25.90 -11.18
C LYS A 176 63.38 25.11 -9.88
N SER A 177 62.76 23.93 -9.89
CA SER A 177 63.45 22.66 -9.60
C SER A 177 62.51 21.47 -9.85
N ARG A 178 62.99 20.52 -10.68
CA ARG A 178 62.42 19.18 -10.90
C ARG A 178 63.20 18.16 -10.04
N PRO A 179 63.00 16.84 -10.19
CA PRO A 179 61.97 16.02 -9.54
C PRO A 179 62.63 14.87 -8.75
N TYR A 180 61.92 14.19 -7.84
CA TYR A 180 62.35 12.85 -7.39
C TYR A 180 61.16 11.93 -7.15
N TYR A 181 61.16 10.82 -7.90
CA TYR A 181 60.47 9.58 -7.55
C TYR A 181 61.10 9.01 -6.28
N PHE A 182 60.28 8.56 -5.33
CA PHE A 182 60.67 7.57 -4.33
C PHE A 182 59.53 6.58 -4.09
N SER A 183 59.81 5.31 -4.36
CA SER A 183 59.13 4.17 -3.76
C SER A 183 59.57 4.01 -2.30
N HIS A 184 58.73 3.36 -1.48
CA HIS A 184 58.97 2.56 -0.26
C HIS A 184 57.64 2.60 0.53
N SER A 185 56.86 1.53 0.66
CA SER A 185 57.13 0.32 1.48
C SER A 185 57.68 0.68 2.86
N ARG A 186 56.81 0.85 3.86
CA ARG A 186 57.17 0.58 5.26
C ARG A 186 55.96 0.22 6.11
N LEU A 187 56.09 -0.93 6.77
CA LEU A 187 55.25 -1.45 7.84
C LEU A 187 54.87 -0.36 8.86
N MET A 188 53.61 -0.37 9.28
CA MET A 188 53.21 0.02 10.63
C MET A 188 52.43 -1.15 11.23
N ALA A 189 53.17 -2.10 11.79
CA ALA A 189 52.64 -2.99 12.80
C ALA A 189 52.57 -2.18 14.10
N MET A 190 51.37 -1.82 14.55
CA MET A 190 51.16 -1.34 15.91
C MET A 190 50.52 -2.45 16.73
N ALA A 191 51.35 -3.07 17.58
CA ALA A 191 50.90 -3.92 18.66
C ALA A 191 50.19 -3.05 19.70
N ALA A 192 48.92 -3.34 20.00
CA ALA A 192 48.19 -2.70 21.07
C ALA A 192 48.59 -3.35 22.42
N ALA A 193 49.17 -2.56 23.32
CA ALA A 193 49.32 -2.92 24.73
C ALA A 193 48.01 -2.67 25.49
N PRO A 194 47.68 -3.42 26.56
CA PRO A 194 46.41 -3.29 27.25
C PRO A 194 46.49 -2.14 28.25
N ALA A 195 45.63 -1.12 28.06
CA ALA A 195 45.36 -0.12 29.08
C ALA A 195 44.02 -0.46 29.75
N ASN A 196 44.09 -0.86 31.02
CA ASN A 196 42.96 -0.85 31.95
C ASN A 196 42.63 0.60 32.31
N GLY A 197 41.37 1.02 32.14
CA GLY A 197 40.87 2.30 32.64
C GLY A 197 39.59 2.75 31.91
N ASP A 198 38.48 2.76 32.64
CA ASP A 198 37.14 3.33 32.38
C ASP A 198 36.66 3.49 30.92
N SER A 199 35.61 2.73 30.60
CA SER A 199 34.89 2.71 29.33
C SER A 199 34.11 4.01 29.08
N GLN A 200 34.78 5.04 28.55
CA GLN A 200 34.10 6.06 27.75
C GLN A 200 33.86 5.50 26.35
N SER A 201 32.60 5.28 25.98
CA SER A 201 32.23 4.80 24.64
C SER A 201 32.52 5.89 23.61
N GLY A 202 33.48 5.65 22.72
CA GLY A 202 33.73 6.51 21.56
C GLY A 202 32.51 6.61 20.63
N PRO A 203 32.50 7.55 19.66
CA PRO A 203 31.40 7.71 18.73
C PRO A 203 31.19 6.43 17.90
N GLN A 204 29.94 5.98 17.76
CA GLN A 204 29.56 4.80 16.98
C GLN A 204 28.58 5.18 15.88
N ARG A 205 28.72 4.55 14.71
CA ARG A 205 27.74 4.67 13.62
C ARG A 205 26.53 3.77 13.88
N ASN A 206 25.35 4.24 13.48
CA ASN A 206 24.19 3.38 13.31
C ASN A 206 24.31 2.54 12.03
N TYR A 207 23.50 1.48 11.94
CA TYR A 207 23.49 0.57 10.79
C TYR A 207 22.08 0.14 10.42
N GLN A 208 21.96 -0.47 9.24
CA GLN A 208 20.74 -1.09 8.74
C GLN A 208 21.04 -2.56 8.44
N VAL A 209 20.05 -3.45 8.56
CA VAL A 209 20.21 -4.86 8.24
C VAL A 209 19.62 -5.16 6.87
N VAL A 210 20.29 -6.00 6.07
CA VAL A 210 19.73 -6.56 4.84
C VAL A 210 19.80 -8.07 4.92
N VAL A 211 18.65 -8.74 4.81
CA VAL A 211 18.57 -10.19 4.96
C VAL A 211 17.41 -10.78 4.16
N ALA A 212 17.60 -11.98 3.62
CA ALA A 212 16.52 -12.81 3.11
C ALA A 212 16.29 -13.96 4.07
N ALA A 213 15.04 -14.19 4.47
CA ALA A 213 14.71 -15.24 5.44
C ALA A 213 13.37 -15.90 5.13
N THR A 214 13.26 -17.19 5.46
CA THR A 214 11.99 -17.92 5.46
C THR A 214 11.07 -17.42 6.58
N ARG A 215 9.80 -17.88 6.58
CA ARG A 215 8.84 -17.60 7.67
C ARG A 215 9.36 -17.94 9.06
N ASP A 216 10.16 -19.01 9.17
CA ASP A 216 10.78 -19.45 10.43
C ASP A 216 12.13 -18.77 10.70
N MET A 217 12.43 -17.69 9.98
CA MET A 217 13.67 -16.93 10.06
C MET A 217 14.93 -17.75 9.72
N GLY A 218 14.79 -18.74 8.83
CA GLY A 218 15.90 -19.50 8.26
C GLY A 218 16.58 -18.73 7.13
N ILE A 219 17.92 -18.66 7.14
CA ILE A 219 18.71 -17.84 6.20
C ILE A 219 19.74 -18.62 5.39
N GLY A 220 19.98 -19.89 5.72
CA GLY A 220 21.10 -20.66 5.17
C GLY A 220 20.95 -22.16 5.41
N LYS A 221 21.56 -22.93 4.52
CA LYS A 221 21.76 -24.38 4.65
C LYS A 221 23.15 -24.74 4.14
N ASP A 222 23.92 -25.52 4.89
CA ASP A 222 25.25 -26.01 4.53
C ASP A 222 26.23 -24.87 4.12
N GLY A 223 26.08 -23.68 4.74
CA GLY A 223 26.92 -22.52 4.47
C GLY A 223 26.59 -21.75 3.17
N VAL A 224 25.49 -22.09 2.49
CA VAL A 224 25.00 -21.39 1.29
C VAL A 224 23.56 -20.93 1.44
N LEU A 225 23.11 -20.07 0.52
CA LEU A 225 21.69 -19.71 0.41
C LEU A 225 20.92 -20.92 -0.18
N PRO A 226 19.82 -21.38 0.45
CA PRO A 226 19.08 -22.55 -0.03
C PRO A 226 18.11 -22.23 -1.18
N TRP A 227 18.17 -21.00 -1.71
CA TRP A 227 17.38 -20.52 -2.83
C TRP A 227 18.23 -19.72 -3.83
N LYS A 228 17.68 -19.54 -5.03
CA LYS A 228 18.26 -18.70 -6.07
C LYS A 228 17.21 -17.69 -6.54
N LEU A 229 17.26 -16.50 -5.96
CA LEU A 229 16.36 -15.38 -6.23
C LEU A 229 17.18 -14.22 -6.80
N LEU A 230 17.16 -14.05 -8.12
CA LEU A 230 17.84 -12.96 -8.81
C LEU A 230 17.21 -11.62 -8.47
N GLY A 231 15.89 -11.58 -8.24
CA GLY A 231 15.18 -10.39 -7.78
C GLY A 231 15.70 -9.90 -6.43
N ASP A 232 15.89 -10.82 -5.48
CA ASP A 232 16.49 -10.55 -4.17
C ASP A 232 17.94 -10.05 -4.28
N LEU A 233 18.79 -10.73 -5.06
CA LEU A 233 20.18 -10.29 -5.24
C LEU A 233 20.28 -8.91 -5.92
N LYS A 234 19.35 -8.60 -6.85
CA LYS A 234 19.23 -7.28 -7.47
C LYS A 234 18.83 -6.24 -6.43
N PHE A 235 17.81 -6.52 -5.62
CA PHE A 235 17.37 -5.64 -4.53
C PHE A 235 18.50 -5.39 -3.53
N PHE A 236 19.18 -6.44 -3.05
CA PHE A 236 20.36 -6.35 -2.18
C PHE A 236 21.45 -5.45 -2.78
N LYS A 237 21.76 -5.64 -4.06
CA LYS A 237 22.78 -4.85 -4.76
C LYS A 237 22.37 -3.38 -4.84
N GLU A 238 21.16 -3.08 -5.31
CA GLU A 238 20.67 -1.70 -5.43
C GLU A 238 20.67 -1.00 -4.06
N LEU A 239 20.09 -1.65 -3.05
CA LEU A 239 19.98 -1.12 -1.70
C LEU A 239 21.35 -0.79 -1.08
N THR A 240 22.31 -1.71 -1.20
CA THR A 240 23.64 -1.53 -0.57
C THR A 240 24.60 -0.69 -1.41
N LEU A 241 24.35 -0.51 -2.71
CA LEU A 241 25.23 0.24 -3.61
C LEU A 241 24.82 1.71 -3.76
N THR A 242 23.52 2.00 -3.76
CA THR A 242 23.01 3.35 -4.04
C THR A 242 23.27 4.29 -2.87
N THR A 243 23.88 5.44 -3.17
CA THR A 243 24.07 6.57 -2.26
C THR A 243 23.25 7.77 -2.71
N SER A 244 22.91 8.64 -1.78
CA SER A 244 22.35 9.96 -2.09
C SER A 244 23.42 10.93 -2.58
N ASP A 245 24.64 10.82 -2.03
CA ASP A 245 25.82 11.56 -2.46
C ASP A 245 26.70 10.69 -3.38
N PRO A 246 26.86 11.07 -4.67
CA PRO A 246 27.70 10.35 -5.62
C PRO A 246 29.20 10.31 -5.24
N ALA A 247 29.67 11.21 -4.36
CA ALA A 247 31.05 11.23 -3.88
C ALA A 247 31.31 10.22 -2.75
N LYS A 248 30.24 9.66 -2.16
CA LYS A 248 30.33 8.70 -1.06
C LYS A 248 30.11 7.26 -1.53
N LYS A 249 30.49 6.31 -0.67
CA LYS A 249 30.18 4.88 -0.80
C LYS A 249 29.38 4.41 0.41
N ASN A 250 28.81 3.22 0.34
CA ASN A 250 28.27 2.53 1.51
C ASN A 250 29.24 1.46 2.02
N ALA A 251 29.10 1.08 3.29
CA ALA A 251 29.82 -0.02 3.90
C ALA A 251 28.89 -1.23 4.11
N VAL A 252 29.42 -2.44 3.92
CA VAL A 252 28.76 -3.71 4.21
C VAL A 252 29.58 -4.48 5.24
N ILE A 253 28.98 -4.76 6.39
CA ILE A 253 29.57 -5.51 7.50
C ILE A 253 29.08 -6.95 7.41
N MET A 254 30.01 -7.91 7.45
CA MET A 254 29.66 -9.33 7.46
C MET A 254 30.64 -10.18 8.29
N GLY A 255 30.16 -11.32 8.78
CA GLY A 255 31.02 -12.34 9.40
C GLY A 255 31.88 -13.10 8.38
N ARG A 256 33.02 -13.66 8.83
CA ARG A 256 33.97 -14.42 7.99
C ARG A 256 33.30 -15.51 7.12
N LYS A 257 32.40 -16.32 7.68
CA LYS A 257 31.72 -17.39 6.93
C LYS A 257 30.85 -16.85 5.79
N THR A 258 30.19 -15.70 5.99
CA THR A 258 29.41 -15.03 4.94
C THR A 258 30.32 -14.53 3.83
N TRP A 259 31.46 -13.93 4.18
CA TRP A 259 32.48 -13.55 3.19
C TRP A 259 32.99 -14.75 2.38
N GLU A 260 33.24 -15.88 3.06
CA GLU A 260 33.68 -17.13 2.43
C GLU A 260 32.61 -17.72 1.49
N SER A 261 31.32 -17.56 1.81
CA SER A 261 30.20 -18.03 0.96
C SER A 261 29.97 -17.19 -0.30
N ILE A 262 30.44 -15.94 -0.35
CA ILE A 262 30.30 -15.10 -1.54
C ILE A 262 31.21 -15.65 -2.65
N PRO A 263 30.71 -15.87 -3.88
CA PRO A 263 31.53 -16.36 -4.99
C PRO A 263 32.77 -15.49 -5.22
N VAL A 264 33.91 -16.12 -5.52
CA VAL A 264 35.21 -15.43 -5.72
C VAL A 264 35.11 -14.30 -6.74
N LYS A 265 34.36 -14.51 -7.83
CA LYS A 265 34.11 -13.51 -8.88
C LYS A 265 33.31 -12.27 -8.42
N SER A 266 32.71 -12.32 -7.24
CA SER A 266 31.81 -11.30 -6.70
C SER A 266 32.30 -10.72 -5.38
N ARG A 267 33.44 -11.19 -4.85
CA ARG A 267 34.09 -10.61 -3.66
C ARG A 267 35.42 -9.92 -4.07
N PRO A 268 35.72 -8.72 -3.54
CA PRO A 268 34.85 -7.87 -2.72
C PRO A 268 33.60 -7.43 -3.48
N LEU A 269 32.54 -7.09 -2.75
CA LEU A 269 31.33 -6.54 -3.35
C LEU A 269 31.68 -5.17 -3.96
N PRO A 270 31.61 -5.00 -5.29
CA PRO A 270 32.14 -3.81 -5.96
C PRO A 270 31.34 -2.56 -5.59
N GLY A 271 32.03 -1.41 -5.57
CA GLY A 271 31.46 -0.09 -5.26
C GLY A 271 31.15 0.15 -3.77
N ARG A 272 31.50 -0.79 -2.89
CA ARG A 272 31.21 -0.74 -1.45
C ARG A 272 32.47 -1.04 -0.63
N LEU A 273 32.53 -0.49 0.57
CA LEU A 273 33.53 -0.87 1.56
C LEU A 273 33.09 -2.17 2.24
N ASN A 274 33.88 -3.23 2.15
CA ASN A 274 33.58 -4.54 2.73
C ASN A 274 34.29 -4.67 4.07
N VAL A 275 33.53 -4.75 5.16
CA VAL A 275 34.05 -4.90 6.53
C VAL A 275 33.81 -6.32 7.02
N ILE A 276 34.89 -7.06 7.29
CA ILE A 276 34.85 -8.47 7.64
C ILE A 276 35.13 -8.61 9.15
N LEU A 277 34.18 -9.22 9.85
CA LEU A 277 34.32 -9.54 11.27
C LEU A 277 35.02 -10.89 11.45
N THR A 278 36.23 -10.87 12.00
CA THR A 278 37.02 -12.08 12.32
C THR A 278 37.97 -11.85 13.49
N ARG A 279 38.14 -12.87 14.32
CA ARG A 279 39.14 -12.91 15.41
C ARG A 279 40.42 -13.64 14.99
N SER A 280 40.38 -14.35 13.87
CA SER A 280 41.54 -15.05 13.33
C SER A 280 42.48 -14.02 12.70
N GLY A 281 43.64 -13.80 13.32
CA GLY A 281 44.70 -12.91 12.79
C GLY A 281 45.48 -13.48 11.61
N SER A 282 45.05 -14.63 11.08
CA SER A 282 45.80 -15.46 10.14
C SER A 282 45.21 -15.45 8.74
N PHE A 283 44.85 -14.31 8.15
CA PHE A 283 44.51 -14.21 6.72
C PHE A 283 44.78 -12.82 6.16
N ASP A 284 45.61 -12.76 5.12
CA ASP A 284 46.19 -11.54 4.54
C ASP A 284 45.24 -10.87 3.52
N PHE A 285 44.07 -10.39 3.97
CA PHE A 285 43.16 -9.56 3.13
C PHE A 285 43.51 -8.07 3.16
N ALA A 286 44.53 -7.66 3.93
CA ALA A 286 44.92 -6.27 4.14
C ALA A 286 45.40 -5.55 2.86
N THR A 287 45.64 -6.30 1.79
CA THR A 287 46.06 -5.80 0.47
C THR A 287 44.92 -5.60 -0.51
N VAL A 288 43.70 -6.05 -0.19
CA VAL A 288 42.56 -5.94 -1.10
C VAL A 288 41.90 -4.57 -0.92
N GLU A 289 41.87 -3.78 -2.00
CA GLU A 289 41.24 -2.47 -2.00
C GLU A 289 39.75 -2.57 -1.59
N ASN A 290 39.28 -1.62 -0.77
CA ASN A 290 37.91 -1.58 -0.25
C ASN A 290 37.54 -2.78 0.66
N VAL A 291 38.51 -3.43 1.30
CA VAL A 291 38.30 -4.46 2.33
C VAL A 291 38.96 -4.04 3.64
N VAL A 292 38.25 -4.21 4.76
CA VAL A 292 38.74 -3.94 6.11
C VAL A 292 38.39 -5.09 7.04
N ILE A 293 39.26 -5.39 7.99
CA ILE A 293 39.05 -6.42 9.01
C ILE A 293 38.81 -5.76 10.37
N CYS A 294 37.82 -6.24 11.11
CA CYS A 294 37.57 -5.83 12.49
C CYS A 294 37.35 -7.05 13.39
N GLY A 295 37.79 -6.95 14.65
CA GLY A 295 37.64 -8.05 15.62
C GLY A 295 36.23 -8.18 16.20
N SER A 296 35.42 -7.12 16.10
CA SER A 296 34.06 -7.04 16.64
C SER A 296 33.21 -6.01 15.89
N MET A 297 31.88 -6.10 16.06
CA MET A 297 30.94 -5.09 15.55
C MET A 297 31.23 -3.71 16.14
N LYS A 298 31.50 -3.63 17.46
CA LYS A 298 31.88 -2.39 18.14
C LYS A 298 33.06 -1.70 17.46
N SER A 299 34.17 -2.42 17.27
CA SER A 299 35.36 -1.89 16.59
C SER A 299 35.07 -1.47 15.14
N ALA A 300 34.17 -2.17 14.44
CA ALA A 300 33.78 -1.81 13.08
C ALA A 300 32.98 -0.49 13.05
N LEU A 301 32.02 -0.32 13.95
CA LEU A 301 31.20 0.89 14.02
C LEU A 301 32.02 2.11 14.48
N GLU A 302 32.97 1.92 15.41
CA GLU A 302 33.91 2.97 15.84
C GLU A 302 34.87 3.38 14.71
N LEU A 303 35.37 2.41 13.93
CA LEU A 303 36.19 2.69 12.76
C LEU A 303 35.41 3.48 11.70
N LEU A 304 34.17 3.08 11.42
CA LEU A 304 33.31 3.76 10.44
C LEU A 304 32.84 5.14 10.93
N ALA A 305 32.87 5.39 12.24
CA ALA A 305 32.64 6.70 12.85
C ALA A 305 33.88 7.61 12.78
N SER A 306 35.05 7.07 12.47
CA SER A 306 36.33 7.78 12.46
C SER A 306 36.76 8.18 11.05
N THR A 307 37.64 9.19 10.95
CA THR A 307 38.27 9.60 9.69
C THR A 307 39.15 8.48 9.13
N PRO A 308 39.14 8.21 7.81
CA PRO A 308 38.44 8.95 6.74
C PRO A 308 37.02 8.44 6.43
N TYR A 309 36.55 7.40 7.11
CA TYR A 309 35.29 6.72 6.78
C TYR A 309 34.06 7.55 7.12
N CYS A 310 34.09 8.34 8.20
CA CYS A 310 32.95 9.21 8.54
C CYS A 310 32.59 10.22 7.43
N LEU A 311 33.57 10.62 6.61
CA LEU A 311 33.40 11.55 5.49
C LEU A 311 33.05 10.85 4.17
N SER A 312 33.55 9.62 3.98
CA SER A 312 33.43 8.88 2.71
C SER A 312 32.34 7.82 2.69
N ILE A 313 31.86 7.37 3.87
CA ILE A 313 30.82 6.36 4.01
C ILE A 313 29.48 7.01 4.37
N GLU A 314 28.47 6.84 3.51
CA GLU A 314 27.11 7.35 3.71
C GLU A 314 26.31 6.43 4.64
N LYS A 315 26.15 5.15 4.30
CA LYS A 315 25.36 4.19 5.09
C LYS A 315 26.15 2.92 5.41
N VAL A 316 25.77 2.28 6.51
CA VAL A 316 26.36 1.04 7.01
C VAL A 316 25.30 -0.05 6.99
N PHE A 317 25.56 -1.15 6.29
CA PHE A 317 24.66 -2.29 6.18
C PHE A 317 25.27 -3.54 6.81
N VAL A 318 24.54 -4.21 7.70
CA VAL A 318 24.88 -5.55 8.20
C VAL A 318 24.20 -6.57 7.31
N VAL A 319 24.99 -7.46 6.69
CA VAL A 319 24.51 -8.37 5.63
C VAL A 319 24.66 -9.85 5.97
N GLY A 320 25.03 -10.17 7.22
CA GLY A 320 25.20 -11.56 7.69
C GLY A 320 26.44 -11.77 8.55
N GLY A 321 26.72 -12.97 9.05
CA GLY A 321 25.91 -14.20 8.97
C GLY A 321 25.08 -14.44 10.22
N GLY A 322 24.61 -15.67 10.41
CA GLY A 322 23.67 -16.01 11.49
C GLY A 322 24.09 -15.58 12.90
N GLN A 323 25.38 -15.65 13.25
CA GLN A 323 25.87 -15.15 14.54
C GLN A 323 25.75 -13.63 14.67
N VAL A 324 26.17 -12.89 13.63
CA VAL A 324 26.12 -11.41 13.62
C VAL A 324 24.67 -10.95 13.68
N LEU A 325 23.79 -11.53 12.85
CA LEU A 325 22.38 -11.16 12.83
C LEU A 325 21.66 -11.53 14.13
N ARG A 326 22.03 -12.62 14.79
CA ARG A 326 21.44 -12.99 16.09
C ARG A 326 21.68 -11.94 17.18
N GLU A 327 22.82 -11.28 17.13
CA GLU A 327 23.21 -10.28 18.13
C GLU A 327 22.74 -8.87 17.74
N TYR A 328 22.73 -8.55 16.45
CA TYR A 328 22.58 -7.17 15.96
C TYR A 328 21.29 -6.88 15.18
N LEU A 329 20.45 -7.88 14.84
CA LEU A 329 19.20 -7.66 14.09
C LEU A 329 18.26 -6.69 14.84
N ASN A 330 18.03 -6.96 16.12
CA ASN A 330 17.16 -6.14 16.98
C ASN A 330 17.97 -5.21 17.91
N GLY A 331 19.21 -4.87 17.50
CA GLY A 331 20.11 -4.04 18.32
C GLY A 331 19.70 -2.56 18.33
N PRO A 332 20.04 -1.79 19.39
CA PRO A 332 19.60 -0.40 19.54
C PRO A 332 20.20 0.58 18.52
N ALA A 333 21.30 0.20 17.85
CA ALA A 333 21.91 0.98 16.77
C ALA A 333 21.41 0.56 15.37
N CYS A 334 20.49 -0.42 15.29
CA CYS A 334 19.85 -0.84 14.04
C CYS A 334 18.67 0.09 13.73
N GLU A 335 18.80 0.92 12.69
CA GLU A 335 17.76 1.88 12.30
C GLU A 335 16.68 1.28 11.40
N ALA A 336 17.05 0.28 10.59
CA ALA A 336 16.13 -0.39 9.68
C ALA A 336 16.51 -1.84 9.41
N ILE A 337 15.51 -2.66 9.11
CA ILE A 337 15.66 -4.04 8.66
C ILE A 337 14.99 -4.17 7.31
N HIS A 338 15.79 -4.45 6.28
CA HIS A 338 15.34 -4.77 4.93
C HIS A 338 15.29 -6.28 4.76
N LEU A 339 14.09 -6.84 4.89
CA LEU A 339 13.81 -8.26 4.86
C LEU A 339 13.22 -8.66 3.51
N THR A 340 13.87 -9.57 2.81
CA THR A 340 13.20 -10.39 1.78
C THR A 340 12.48 -11.52 2.49
N ASP A 341 11.17 -11.38 2.65
CA ASP A 341 10.27 -12.33 3.32
C ASP A 341 9.92 -13.47 2.36
N ILE A 342 10.54 -14.63 2.56
CA ILE A 342 10.33 -15.83 1.76
C ILE A 342 9.19 -16.63 2.38
N GLN A 343 8.08 -16.68 1.65
CA GLN A 343 6.82 -17.25 2.12
C GLN A 343 6.70 -18.75 1.85
N SER A 344 7.71 -19.35 1.22
CA SER A 344 7.79 -20.79 0.96
C SER A 344 8.53 -21.53 2.08
N SER A 345 8.11 -22.74 2.40
CA SER A 345 8.83 -23.63 3.33
C SER A 345 10.09 -24.16 2.67
N ILE A 346 11.25 -23.76 3.17
CA ILE A 346 12.58 -24.17 2.69
C ILE A 346 13.40 -24.62 3.90
N GLU A 347 14.02 -25.79 3.81
CA GLU A 347 14.85 -26.34 4.88
C GLU A 347 16.10 -25.49 5.09
N CYS A 348 16.38 -25.14 6.35
CA CYS A 348 17.51 -24.32 6.77
C CYS A 348 18.18 -24.94 8.00
N ASP A 349 19.49 -24.71 8.17
CA ASP A 349 20.26 -25.05 9.39
C ASP A 349 20.71 -23.81 10.17
N THR A 350 20.65 -22.64 9.53
CA THR A 350 21.10 -21.37 10.07
C THR A 350 19.90 -20.45 10.19
N PHE A 351 19.64 -20.00 11.42
CA PHE A 351 18.47 -19.20 11.77
C PHE A 351 18.87 -17.89 12.46
N ILE A 352 18.00 -16.89 12.37
CA ILE A 352 18.11 -15.58 13.05
C ILE A 352 16.88 -15.35 13.95
N PRO A 353 16.92 -14.44 14.93
CA PRO A 353 15.74 -14.12 15.72
C PRO A 353 14.67 -13.45 14.85
N PRO A 354 13.38 -13.51 15.25
CA PRO A 354 12.33 -12.73 14.62
C PRO A 354 12.57 -11.23 14.81
N VAL A 355 12.01 -10.42 13.91
CA VAL A 355 11.97 -8.96 14.06
C VAL A 355 11.14 -8.61 15.29
N ASP A 356 11.70 -7.78 16.18
CA ASP A 356 11.00 -7.34 17.39
C ASP A 356 10.04 -6.19 17.07
N PHE A 357 8.74 -6.52 16.94
CA PHE A 357 7.67 -5.56 16.67
C PHE A 357 7.37 -4.58 17.82
N SER A 358 8.02 -4.72 18.98
CA SER A 358 7.92 -3.72 20.05
C SER A 358 8.77 -2.48 19.77
N VAL A 359 9.83 -2.64 18.96
CA VAL A 359 10.77 -1.58 18.58
C VAL A 359 10.78 -1.31 17.07
N PHE A 360 10.39 -2.27 16.23
CA PHE A 360 10.33 -2.11 14.78
C PHE A 360 8.89 -2.04 14.25
N GLN A 361 8.64 -1.12 13.32
CA GLN A 361 7.37 -1.03 12.59
C GLN A 361 7.58 -1.12 11.07
N PRO A 362 6.64 -1.73 10.32
CA PRO A 362 6.75 -1.80 8.86
C PRO A 362 6.61 -0.42 8.21
N TRP A 363 7.61 0.00 7.44
CA TRP A 363 7.58 1.20 6.61
C TRP A 363 7.02 0.93 5.22
N TYR A 364 7.45 -0.17 4.61
CA TYR A 364 7.10 -0.54 3.24
C TYR A 364 7.03 -2.05 3.11
N SER A 365 6.08 -2.55 2.33
CA SER A 365 6.04 -3.93 1.88
C SER A 365 5.69 -3.97 0.39
N SER A 366 6.52 -4.62 -0.41
CA SER A 366 6.17 -4.91 -1.81
C SER A 366 4.99 -5.89 -1.88
N PHE A 367 4.31 -5.90 -3.02
CA PHE A 367 3.44 -7.01 -3.35
C PHE A 367 4.27 -8.30 -3.50
N PRO A 368 3.72 -9.47 -3.14
CA PRO A 368 4.41 -10.75 -3.32
C PRO A 368 4.66 -11.01 -4.80
N VAL A 369 5.85 -11.52 -5.11
CA VAL A 369 6.24 -12.01 -6.44
C VAL A 369 6.64 -13.48 -6.33
N VAL A 370 6.47 -14.23 -7.42
CA VAL A 370 6.91 -15.61 -7.51
C VAL A 370 8.10 -15.67 -8.46
N GLU A 371 9.25 -16.07 -7.95
CA GLU A 371 10.46 -16.33 -8.73
C GLU A 371 10.95 -17.74 -8.43
N SER A 372 11.23 -18.54 -9.45
CA SER A 372 11.68 -19.93 -9.27
C SER A 372 10.76 -20.77 -8.35
N ASN A 373 9.44 -20.58 -8.47
CA ASN A 373 8.40 -21.19 -7.60
C ASN A 373 8.49 -20.80 -6.11
N ILE A 374 9.24 -19.76 -5.77
CA ILE A 374 9.37 -19.23 -4.42
C ILE A 374 8.65 -17.89 -4.36
N ARG A 375 7.57 -17.83 -3.55
CA ARG A 375 6.83 -16.60 -3.29
C ARG A 375 7.59 -15.79 -2.26
N HIS A 376 7.91 -14.54 -2.58
CA HIS A 376 8.60 -13.65 -1.66
C HIS A 376 8.16 -12.19 -1.83
N SER A 377 8.43 -11.37 -0.83
CA SER A 377 8.16 -9.93 -0.83
C SER A 377 9.29 -9.18 -0.14
N PHE A 378 9.53 -7.93 -0.53
CA PHE A 378 10.48 -7.05 0.12
C PHE A 378 9.78 -6.21 1.18
N VAL A 379 10.21 -6.32 2.43
CA VAL A 379 9.64 -5.60 3.56
C VAL A 379 10.75 -4.78 4.20
N THR A 380 10.49 -3.51 4.49
CA THR A 380 11.37 -2.71 5.33
C THR A 380 10.68 -2.37 6.64
N PHE A 381 11.36 -2.67 7.73
CA PHE A 381 10.99 -2.22 9.07
C PHE A 381 11.90 -1.08 9.48
N VAL A 382 11.36 -0.09 10.17
CA VAL A 382 12.12 1.01 10.78
C VAL A 382 12.05 0.90 12.29
N HIS A 383 13.16 1.21 12.95
CA HIS A 383 13.21 1.31 14.39
C HIS A 383 12.41 2.54 14.82
N VAL A 384 11.56 2.39 15.83
CA VAL A 384 10.72 3.46 16.35
C VAL A 384 10.94 3.54 17.85
N ARG A 385 11.62 4.60 18.31
CA ARG A 385 11.92 4.81 19.73
C ARG A 385 10.68 5.30 20.46
N LYS A 386 10.31 4.61 21.55
CA LYS A 386 9.30 5.11 22.49
C LYS A 386 9.96 6.15 23.39
N SER A 387 9.38 7.35 23.51
CA SER A 387 9.80 8.24 24.59
C SER A 387 9.42 7.62 25.94
N VAL A 388 10.38 7.51 26.86
CA VAL A 388 10.10 7.17 28.25
C VAL A 388 9.60 8.45 28.91
N ALA A 389 8.28 8.63 28.96
CA ALA A 389 7.70 9.67 29.81
C ALA A 389 7.86 9.24 31.27
N GLU A 390 8.65 10.00 32.02
CA GLU A 390 8.95 9.78 33.45
C GLU A 390 7.66 9.63 34.26
N THR A 391 7.49 8.47 34.89
CA THR A 391 6.47 8.23 35.91
C THR A 391 6.88 8.88 37.22
N HIS A 392 6.40 10.10 37.47
CA HIS A 392 6.22 10.59 38.84
C HIS A 392 4.76 10.39 39.24
N GLU A 393 4.53 9.45 40.16
CA GLU A 393 3.25 9.17 40.79
C GLU A 393 2.78 10.35 41.64
N SER A 394 1.51 10.75 41.47
CA SER A 394 0.72 11.30 42.56
C SER A 394 -0.77 10.95 42.37
N ASN A 395 -1.41 10.62 43.49
CA ASN A 395 -2.68 9.92 43.63
C ASN A 395 -3.93 10.67 43.14
N GLY A 396 -4.83 9.91 42.49
CA GLY A 396 -6.26 9.85 42.81
C GLY A 396 -7.23 10.84 42.14
N LYS A 397 -8.00 10.36 41.13
CA LYS A 397 -9.48 10.28 41.17
C LYS A 397 -10.06 9.60 39.91
N ASP A 398 -11.21 8.97 40.13
CA ASP A 398 -12.00 8.12 39.26
C ASP A 398 -12.62 8.87 38.06
N SER A 399 -12.36 8.39 36.84
CA SER A 399 -13.17 8.64 35.63
C SER A 399 -12.81 7.64 34.53
N THR A 400 -13.81 6.89 34.07
CA THR A 400 -13.73 5.91 32.97
C THR A 400 -13.54 6.58 31.61
N GLU A 401 -12.29 6.80 31.22
CA GLU A 401 -11.86 6.97 29.84
C GLU A 401 -10.68 6.02 29.59
N VAL A 402 -10.82 5.11 28.62
CA VAL A 402 -9.68 4.32 28.13
C VAL A 402 -8.86 5.25 27.25
N ASP A 403 -8.13 6.14 27.92
CA ASP A 403 -7.22 7.08 27.31
C ASP A 403 -5.92 6.32 27.04
N THR A 404 -5.68 5.99 25.78
CA THR A 404 -4.37 5.53 25.31
C THR A 404 -3.35 6.60 25.66
N LYS A 405 -2.61 6.42 26.76
CA LYS A 405 -1.41 7.21 27.07
C LYS A 405 -0.59 7.33 25.79
N ASN A 406 -0.46 8.56 25.31
CA ASN A 406 0.32 8.89 24.12
C ASN A 406 1.79 8.51 24.37
N ASP A 407 2.18 7.32 23.93
CA ASP A 407 3.57 6.97 23.61
C ASP A 407 4.00 7.93 22.48
N LYS A 408 4.41 9.16 22.82
CA LYS A 408 4.97 10.08 21.82
C LYS A 408 6.25 9.47 21.31
N PHE A 409 6.32 9.19 20.01
CA PHE A 409 7.57 8.78 19.39
C PHE A 409 8.50 10.00 19.30
N GLU A 410 9.79 9.82 19.57
CA GLU A 410 10.76 10.81 19.13
C GLU A 410 10.65 10.86 17.61
N ILE A 411 10.36 12.05 17.06
CA ILE A 411 10.20 12.24 15.62
C ILE A 411 11.59 12.04 15.00
N GLU A 412 11.93 10.80 14.68
CA GLU A 412 13.08 10.50 13.84
C GLU A 412 12.70 10.83 12.41
N ASN A 413 13.45 11.74 11.81
CA ASN A 413 13.41 11.94 10.38
C ASN A 413 13.90 10.65 9.71
N PHE A 414 13.00 9.86 9.12
CA PHE A 414 13.30 8.60 8.42
C PHE A 414 14.19 8.78 7.16
N SER A 415 14.76 9.96 6.94
CA SER A 415 15.79 10.27 5.93
C SER A 415 17.00 9.34 5.91
N PHE A 416 17.27 8.58 6.98
CA PHE A 416 18.31 7.54 6.97
C PHE A 416 17.98 6.40 5.99
N LEU A 417 16.71 6.17 5.68
CA LEU A 417 16.29 5.17 4.70
C LEU A 417 16.89 5.47 3.33
N PRO A 418 17.26 4.44 2.55
CA PRO A 418 17.55 4.61 1.13
C PRO A 418 16.36 5.24 0.42
N LYS A 419 16.60 6.24 -0.44
CA LYS A 419 15.54 6.97 -1.16
C LYS A 419 14.55 6.03 -1.87
N MET A 420 15.06 4.95 -2.47
CA MET A 420 14.26 3.93 -3.15
C MET A 420 13.28 3.18 -2.25
N VAL A 421 13.45 3.23 -0.93
CA VAL A 421 12.55 2.65 0.08
C VAL A 421 11.70 3.74 0.71
N TYR A 422 12.30 4.89 1.04
CA TYR A 422 11.62 6.04 1.62
C TYR A 422 10.42 6.47 0.76
N ASP A 423 10.64 6.68 -0.54
CA ASP A 423 9.63 7.14 -1.50
C ASP A 423 8.51 6.11 -1.77
N ARG A 424 8.65 4.87 -1.29
CA ARG A 424 7.68 3.78 -1.50
C ARG A 424 6.63 3.67 -0.39
N HIS A 425 6.66 4.53 0.62
CA HIS A 425 5.60 4.54 1.63
C HIS A 425 4.24 4.75 0.97
N GLU A 426 3.28 3.88 1.24
CA GLU A 426 2.02 3.84 0.46
C GLU A 426 1.14 5.08 0.66
N GLU A 427 1.30 5.80 1.79
CA GLU A 427 0.62 7.09 2.03
C GLU A 427 0.96 8.16 0.99
N TYR A 428 2.13 8.09 0.33
CA TYR A 428 2.47 9.01 -0.75
C TYR A 428 1.52 8.91 -1.94
N GLN A 429 0.83 7.79 -2.15
CA GLN A 429 -0.21 7.71 -3.18
C GLN A 429 -1.35 8.71 -2.94
N TYR A 430 -1.76 8.87 -1.68
CA TYR A 430 -2.77 9.85 -1.29
C TYR A 430 -2.21 11.28 -1.40
N LEU A 431 -1.04 11.53 -0.82
CA LEU A 431 -0.44 12.88 -0.79
C LEU A 431 -0.16 13.41 -2.19
N ASN A 432 0.44 12.59 -3.06
CA ASN A 432 0.74 12.96 -4.43
C ASN A 432 -0.55 13.22 -5.24
N LEU A 433 -1.62 12.46 -4.98
CA LEU A 433 -2.91 12.69 -5.64
C LEU A 433 -3.55 14.01 -5.17
N VAL A 434 -3.47 14.33 -3.87
CA VAL A 434 -3.93 15.62 -3.35
C VAL A 434 -3.14 16.77 -3.99
N GLU A 435 -1.81 16.69 -3.99
CA GLU A 435 -0.95 17.71 -4.60
C GLU A 435 -1.27 17.89 -6.08
N ASP A 436 -1.45 16.79 -6.82
CA ASP A 436 -1.76 16.81 -8.24
C ASP A 436 -3.14 17.42 -8.54
N ILE A 437 -4.15 17.17 -7.68
CA ILE A 437 -5.47 17.82 -7.78
C ILE A 437 -5.37 19.32 -7.47
N ILE A 438 -4.62 19.72 -6.44
CA ILE A 438 -4.45 21.15 -6.10
C ILE A 438 -3.73 21.89 -7.24
N ARG A 439 -2.66 21.30 -7.76
CA ARG A 439 -1.81 21.93 -8.78
C ARG A 439 -2.49 22.02 -10.15
N SER A 440 -3.21 20.98 -10.56
CA SER A 440 -3.70 20.88 -11.95
C SER A 440 -5.13 20.37 -12.10
N GLY A 441 -5.90 20.33 -11.01
CA GLY A 441 -7.30 19.91 -11.03
C GLY A 441 -8.19 20.92 -11.77
N ALA A 442 -9.20 20.40 -12.47
CA ALA A 442 -10.18 21.25 -13.12
C ALA A 442 -11.04 21.94 -12.06
N GLN A 443 -11.16 23.26 -12.16
CA GLN A 443 -12.09 24.03 -11.33
C GLN A 443 -13.52 23.67 -11.71
N LYS A 444 -14.32 23.23 -10.74
CA LYS A 444 -15.74 22.95 -10.92
C LYS A 444 -16.56 23.68 -9.87
N ASN A 445 -17.77 24.06 -10.27
CA ASN A 445 -18.83 24.37 -9.32
C ASN A 445 -19.39 23.05 -8.78
N ASP A 446 -19.91 23.06 -7.56
CA ASP A 446 -20.53 21.89 -6.94
C ASP A 446 -21.94 22.21 -6.43
N ARG A 447 -22.66 21.16 -5.99
CA ARG A 447 -24.02 21.29 -5.44
C ARG A 447 -24.09 22.07 -4.11
N THR A 448 -22.95 22.23 -3.42
CA THR A 448 -22.84 22.85 -2.09
C THR A 448 -22.57 24.35 -2.18
N GLY A 449 -22.19 24.85 -3.36
CA GLY A 449 -21.78 26.24 -3.59
C GLY A 449 -20.32 26.54 -3.21
N THR A 450 -19.57 25.58 -2.66
CA THR A 450 -18.18 25.75 -2.22
C THR A 450 -17.21 25.79 -3.40
N GLY A 451 -17.47 24.96 -4.42
CA GLY A 451 -16.58 24.75 -5.54
C GLY A 451 -15.41 23.83 -5.21
N THR A 452 -14.90 23.15 -6.23
CA THR A 452 -13.86 22.13 -6.09
C THR A 452 -12.75 22.28 -7.14
N LEU A 453 -11.61 21.68 -6.83
CA LEU A 453 -10.59 21.27 -7.79
C LEU A 453 -10.71 19.76 -7.96
N SER A 454 -10.77 19.26 -9.20
CA SER A 454 -11.06 17.84 -9.43
C SER A 454 -10.26 17.19 -10.55
N LYS A 455 -10.07 15.87 -10.43
CA LYS A 455 -9.61 14.97 -11.49
C LYS A 455 -10.55 13.79 -11.61
N PHE A 456 -10.63 13.23 -12.82
CA PHE A 456 -11.53 12.11 -13.12
C PHE A 456 -10.73 10.84 -13.41
N GLY A 457 -11.08 9.73 -12.77
CA GLY A 457 -10.46 8.42 -13.01
C GLY A 457 -9.10 8.27 -12.32
N CYS A 458 -9.10 8.29 -10.99
CA CYS A 458 -7.90 8.10 -10.17
C CYS A 458 -7.90 6.71 -9.51
N GLN A 459 -6.72 6.26 -9.07
CA GLN A 459 -6.59 4.96 -8.40
C GLN A 459 -5.45 4.98 -7.38
N MET A 460 -5.66 4.32 -6.25
CA MET A 460 -4.63 4.02 -5.24
C MET A 460 -4.71 2.53 -4.86
N ARG A 461 -3.60 1.93 -4.41
CA ARG A 461 -3.56 0.53 -3.97
C ARG A 461 -2.73 0.38 -2.69
N PHE A 462 -3.29 -0.25 -1.69
CA PHE A 462 -2.68 -0.43 -0.36
C PHE A 462 -2.49 -1.92 -0.06
N ASN A 463 -1.33 -2.28 0.49
CA ASN A 463 -0.98 -3.64 0.87
C ASN A 463 -1.40 -3.91 2.32
N LEU A 464 -2.30 -4.86 2.52
CA LEU A 464 -2.88 -5.14 3.83
C LEU A 464 -2.13 -6.23 4.61
N ARG A 465 -1.05 -6.81 4.06
CA ARG A 465 -0.41 -8.01 4.64
C ARG A 465 0.42 -7.75 5.89
N LYS A 466 1.00 -6.54 6.03
CA LYS A 466 1.97 -6.21 7.09
C LYS A 466 1.54 -5.05 7.97
N ASN A 467 0.68 -4.16 7.48
CA ASN A 467 0.18 -2.99 8.20
C ASN A 467 -1.27 -2.70 7.78
N PHE A 468 -1.84 -1.66 8.39
CA PHE A 468 -3.20 -1.20 8.13
C PHE A 468 -3.17 0.25 7.64
N PRO A 469 -3.69 0.56 6.43
CA PRO A 469 -3.54 1.88 5.80
C PRO A 469 -4.44 2.93 6.45
N LEU A 470 -4.01 3.40 7.62
CA LEU A 470 -4.61 4.52 8.34
C LEU A 470 -3.63 5.69 8.30
N LEU A 471 -4.01 6.75 7.59
CA LEU A 471 -3.13 7.88 7.32
C LEU A 471 -2.51 8.45 8.61
N THR A 472 -1.24 8.82 8.49
CA THR A 472 -0.43 9.33 9.60
C THR A 472 -0.13 10.81 9.47
N THR A 473 -0.19 11.39 8.27
CA THR A 473 0.00 12.83 8.04
C THR A 473 -1.11 13.70 8.64
N LYS A 474 -2.23 13.08 9.05
CA LYS A 474 -3.24 13.65 9.94
C LYS A 474 -3.91 12.55 10.74
N ARG A 475 -4.36 12.87 11.95
CA ARG A 475 -5.17 11.94 12.75
C ARG A 475 -6.52 11.67 12.09
N VAL A 476 -6.79 10.40 11.79
CA VAL A 476 -8.07 9.92 11.26
C VAL A 476 -8.96 9.47 12.42
N PHE A 477 -10.27 9.72 12.32
CA PHE A 477 -11.24 9.37 13.37
C PHE A 477 -11.57 7.86 13.35
N TRP A 478 -10.64 7.04 13.83
CA TRP A 478 -10.72 5.57 13.81
C TRP A 478 -12.00 5.00 14.44
N ARG A 479 -12.41 5.51 15.61
CA ARG A 479 -13.64 5.05 16.27
C ARG A 479 -14.87 5.27 15.38
N GLY A 480 -14.91 6.41 14.67
CA GLY A 480 -15.95 6.67 13.67
C GLY A 480 -15.95 5.64 12.54
N VAL A 481 -14.76 5.30 12.01
CA VAL A 481 -14.61 4.29 10.94
C VAL A 481 -15.19 2.94 11.35
N VAL A 482 -14.80 2.45 12.53
CA VAL A 482 -15.23 1.15 13.03
C VAL A 482 -16.74 1.11 13.24
N GLU A 483 -17.29 2.09 13.94
CA GLU A 483 -18.70 2.10 14.34
C GLU A 483 -19.63 2.36 13.14
N GLU A 484 -19.22 3.18 12.18
CA GLU A 484 -19.96 3.35 10.92
C GLU A 484 -19.97 2.04 10.11
N LEU A 485 -18.83 1.35 10.01
CA LEU A 485 -18.78 0.09 9.29
C LEU A 485 -19.64 -0.99 9.95
N LEU A 486 -19.62 -1.11 11.27
CA LEU A 486 -20.50 -2.02 12.00
C LEU A 486 -21.99 -1.65 11.82
N TRP A 487 -22.30 -0.35 11.77
CA TRP A 487 -23.65 0.13 11.46
C TRP A 487 -24.09 -0.28 10.04
N PHE A 488 -23.21 -0.15 9.02
CA PHE A 488 -23.48 -0.65 7.68
C PHE A 488 -23.68 -2.16 7.62
N ILE A 489 -22.82 -2.94 8.29
CA ILE A 489 -22.91 -4.41 8.33
C ILE A 489 -24.24 -4.85 8.96
N SER A 490 -24.69 -4.18 10.01
CA SER A 490 -25.98 -4.47 10.66
C SER A 490 -27.21 -4.15 9.79
N GLY A 491 -27.03 -3.49 8.63
CA GLY A 491 -28.12 -3.03 7.78
C GLY A 491 -28.93 -1.86 8.37
N SER A 492 -28.44 -1.24 9.44
CA SER A 492 -29.12 -0.12 10.10
C SER A 492 -29.10 1.14 9.22
N THR A 493 -30.22 1.87 9.21
CA THR A 493 -30.37 3.16 8.53
C THR A 493 -30.70 4.30 9.49
N ASN A 494 -30.76 4.01 10.80
CA ASN A 494 -31.02 4.99 11.85
C ASN A 494 -29.70 5.66 12.30
N ALA A 495 -29.49 6.91 11.90
CA ALA A 495 -28.32 7.70 12.30
C ALA A 495 -28.25 7.95 13.81
N LYS A 496 -29.37 7.88 14.54
CA LYS A 496 -29.38 8.04 16.00
C LYS A 496 -28.53 6.99 16.72
N VAL A 497 -28.43 5.78 16.16
CA VAL A 497 -27.55 4.72 16.69
C VAL A 497 -26.09 5.18 16.75
N LEU A 498 -25.66 5.98 15.78
CA LEU A 498 -24.32 6.60 15.76
C LEU A 498 -24.26 7.80 16.71
N GLN A 499 -25.29 8.65 16.71
CA GLN A 499 -25.36 9.83 17.59
C GLN A 499 -25.32 9.46 19.07
N GLU A 500 -26.03 8.41 19.48
CA GLU A 500 -26.04 7.88 20.85
C GLU A 500 -24.64 7.38 21.28
N LYS A 501 -23.78 7.04 20.32
CA LYS A 501 -22.37 6.71 20.55
C LYS A 501 -21.43 7.93 20.46
N GLY A 502 -21.96 9.12 20.24
CA GLY A 502 -21.19 10.36 20.04
C GLY A 502 -20.56 10.49 18.65
N ILE A 503 -21.14 9.85 17.64
CA ILE A 503 -20.64 9.84 16.25
C ILE A 503 -21.60 10.62 15.36
N HIS A 504 -21.13 11.77 14.87
CA HIS A 504 -21.95 12.80 14.23
C HIS A 504 -21.71 12.96 12.71
N ILE A 505 -21.01 12.01 12.08
CA ILE A 505 -20.59 12.11 10.67
C ILE A 505 -21.76 12.11 9.67
N TRP A 506 -22.94 11.61 10.06
CA TRP A 506 -24.17 11.60 9.24
C TRP A 506 -25.17 12.71 9.59
N ASP A 507 -24.89 13.57 10.58
CA ASP A 507 -25.85 14.55 11.09
C ASP A 507 -26.27 15.56 10.02
N GLY A 508 -25.32 16.02 9.19
CA GLY A 508 -25.58 16.96 8.09
C GLY A 508 -26.45 16.37 6.96
N ASN A 509 -26.56 15.04 6.88
CA ASN A 509 -27.32 14.32 5.86
C ASN A 509 -28.53 13.56 6.43
N ALA A 510 -28.78 13.64 7.74
CA ALA A 510 -29.87 12.96 8.43
C ALA A 510 -30.86 13.95 9.10
N SER A 511 -30.85 15.22 8.72
CA SER A 511 -31.74 16.24 9.29
C SER A 511 -33.22 15.97 8.99
N ARG A 512 -34.12 16.40 9.89
CA ARG A 512 -35.58 16.19 9.76
C ARG A 512 -36.14 16.75 8.45
N GLU A 513 -35.67 17.93 8.06
CA GLU A 513 -36.02 18.61 6.79
C GLU A 513 -35.77 17.75 5.56
N TYR A 514 -34.87 16.77 5.67
CA TYR A 514 -34.38 15.97 4.58
C TYR A 514 -35.05 14.58 4.48
N LEU A 515 -35.66 14.10 5.57
CA LEU A 515 -36.15 12.72 5.71
C LEU A 515 -37.67 12.52 5.52
N ASP A 516 -38.46 13.59 5.39
CA ASP A 516 -39.94 13.57 5.51
C ASP A 516 -40.73 12.82 4.39
N ARG A 517 -40.19 11.79 3.70
CA ARG A 517 -40.88 11.09 2.59
C ARG A 517 -40.82 9.54 2.51
N TYR A 518 -40.41 8.78 3.53
CA TYR A 518 -40.23 7.31 3.38
C TYR A 518 -40.79 6.48 4.56
N THR A 519 -40.96 5.16 4.36
CA THR A 519 -41.74 4.26 5.23
C THR A 519 -41.29 4.26 6.70
N ASP A 520 -40.02 4.00 7.03
CA ASP A 520 -39.22 4.56 8.16
C ASP A 520 -38.07 3.62 8.61
N MET A 521 -37.17 4.13 9.47
CA MET A 521 -35.97 3.45 9.99
C MET A 521 -36.24 2.45 11.13
N HIS A 522 -37.50 2.27 11.55
CA HIS A 522 -37.89 1.44 12.70
C HIS A 522 -38.47 0.07 12.27
N ALA A 523 -38.74 -0.13 10.99
CA ALA A 523 -39.27 -1.37 10.47
C ALA A 523 -38.23 -2.52 10.49
N ASP A 524 -38.69 -3.75 10.74
CA ASP A 524 -37.89 -4.97 10.59
C ASP A 524 -37.82 -5.41 9.12
N TYR A 525 -36.60 -5.50 8.61
CA TYR A 525 -36.27 -5.92 7.25
C TYR A 525 -35.66 -7.33 7.18
N THR A 526 -35.64 -8.08 8.28
CA THR A 526 -35.14 -9.46 8.31
C THR A 526 -35.81 -10.31 7.23
N GLY A 527 -34.99 -10.98 6.42
CA GLY A 527 -35.47 -11.83 5.31
C GLY A 527 -36.06 -11.08 4.11
N LYS A 528 -35.99 -9.74 4.07
CA LYS A 528 -36.41 -8.93 2.91
C LYS A 528 -35.21 -8.51 2.06
N GLY A 529 -35.42 -8.44 0.75
CA GLY A 529 -34.37 -8.05 -0.19
C GLY A 529 -33.37 -9.18 -0.46
N PHE A 530 -32.16 -8.81 -0.88
CA PHE A 530 -31.06 -9.74 -1.14
C PHE A 530 -29.86 -9.34 -0.29
N ASP A 531 -29.46 -10.23 0.62
CA ASP A 531 -28.28 -10.05 1.47
C ASP A 531 -27.00 -10.30 0.67
N GLN A 532 -26.50 -9.23 0.06
CA GLN A 532 -25.28 -9.26 -0.75
C GLN A 532 -24.04 -9.58 0.09
N LEU A 533 -23.99 -9.18 1.38
CA LEU A 533 -22.81 -9.42 2.22
C LEU A 533 -22.69 -10.89 2.56
N MET A 534 -23.80 -11.53 2.89
CA MET A 534 -23.83 -12.98 3.14
C MET A 534 -23.52 -13.77 1.86
N ASP A 535 -24.05 -13.37 0.70
CA ASP A 535 -23.72 -13.98 -0.61
C ASP A 535 -22.23 -13.83 -0.97
N VAL A 536 -21.62 -12.66 -0.68
CA VAL A 536 -20.17 -12.46 -0.83
C VAL A 536 -19.38 -13.42 0.06
N ILE A 537 -19.74 -13.53 1.34
CA ILE A 537 -19.06 -14.43 2.28
C ILE A 537 -19.23 -15.89 1.86
N ASP A 538 -20.43 -16.30 1.44
CA ASP A 538 -20.71 -17.64 0.96
C ASP A 538 -19.87 -17.98 -0.28
N LYS A 539 -19.84 -17.09 -1.28
CA LYS A 539 -18.99 -17.27 -2.48
C LYS A 539 -17.52 -17.35 -2.13
N ILE A 540 -17.01 -16.51 -1.24
CA ILE A 540 -15.59 -16.58 -0.82
C ILE A 540 -15.27 -17.94 -0.19
N LYS A 541 -16.18 -18.48 0.63
CA LYS A 541 -15.98 -19.78 1.30
C LYS A 541 -16.13 -20.97 0.36
N ASN A 542 -17.11 -20.92 -0.54
CA ASN A 542 -17.59 -22.10 -1.28
C ASN A 542 -17.27 -22.07 -2.78
N ASN A 543 -16.99 -20.90 -3.34
CA ASN A 543 -16.63 -20.70 -4.76
C ASN A 543 -15.65 -19.51 -4.93
N PRO A 544 -14.44 -19.57 -4.32
CA PRO A 544 -13.52 -18.43 -4.24
C PRO A 544 -13.03 -17.90 -5.60
N ASP A 545 -13.06 -18.74 -6.64
CA ASP A 545 -12.68 -18.37 -8.02
C ASP A 545 -13.82 -17.65 -8.78
N ASP A 546 -14.98 -17.44 -8.14
CA ASP A 546 -16.09 -16.71 -8.75
C ASP A 546 -15.66 -15.27 -9.07
N ARG A 547 -15.97 -14.82 -10.28
CA ARG A 547 -15.67 -13.47 -10.75
C ARG A 547 -16.79 -12.47 -10.44
N ARG A 548 -17.79 -12.88 -9.66
CA ARG A 548 -19.03 -12.15 -9.32
C ARG A 548 -19.21 -12.00 -7.81
N ILE A 549 -18.09 -11.97 -7.08
CA ILE A 549 -18.06 -11.65 -5.65
C ILE A 549 -18.12 -10.13 -5.53
N ILE A 550 -19.34 -9.58 -5.58
CA ILE A 550 -19.61 -8.14 -5.71
C ILE A 550 -20.62 -7.70 -4.65
N LEU A 551 -20.35 -6.57 -4.02
CA LEU A 551 -21.25 -5.85 -3.13
C LEU A 551 -21.58 -4.48 -3.75
N SER A 552 -22.86 -4.17 -3.98
CA SER A 552 -23.29 -2.90 -4.57
C SER A 552 -24.30 -2.16 -3.69
N ALA A 553 -24.03 -0.89 -3.42
CA ALA A 553 -24.97 0.05 -2.81
C ALA A 553 -25.79 0.82 -3.85
N TRP A 554 -25.42 0.75 -5.14
CA TRP A 554 -26.05 1.54 -6.19
C TRP A 554 -27.34 0.91 -6.71
N ASN A 555 -28.48 1.38 -6.21
CA ASN A 555 -29.81 0.98 -6.69
C ASN A 555 -30.53 2.16 -7.39
N PRO A 556 -30.57 2.19 -8.74
CA PRO A 556 -31.21 3.28 -9.50
C PRO A 556 -32.65 3.60 -9.11
N SER A 557 -33.44 2.58 -8.74
CA SER A 557 -34.85 2.73 -8.36
C SER A 557 -35.03 3.44 -7.03
N ASP A 558 -34.02 3.37 -6.16
CA ASP A 558 -34.05 3.91 -4.80
C ASP A 558 -33.23 5.19 -4.63
N LEU A 559 -32.48 5.65 -5.64
CA LEU A 559 -31.64 6.86 -5.54
C LEU A 559 -32.41 8.10 -5.08
N LYS A 560 -33.67 8.25 -5.51
CA LYS A 560 -34.52 9.37 -5.10
C LYS A 560 -35.00 9.26 -3.65
N LYS A 561 -34.93 8.05 -3.07
CA LYS A 561 -35.30 7.75 -1.68
C LYS A 561 -34.17 7.98 -0.69
N MET A 562 -32.94 7.99 -1.20
CA MET A 562 -31.75 8.04 -0.37
C MET A 562 -31.46 9.45 0.11
N ALA A 563 -31.03 9.53 1.35
CA ALA A 563 -30.48 10.73 1.94
C ALA A 563 -29.15 11.18 1.27
N LEU A 564 -28.38 10.28 0.70
CA LEU A 564 -27.32 10.70 -0.19
C LEU A 564 -27.10 9.55 -1.14
N PRO A 565 -27.06 9.78 -2.46
CA PRO A 565 -26.63 8.74 -3.36
C PRO A 565 -25.28 8.18 -2.89
N PRO A 566 -25.07 6.85 -2.82
CA PRO A 566 -23.85 6.27 -2.26
C PRO A 566 -22.60 6.79 -2.96
N CYS A 567 -21.61 7.22 -2.19
CA CYS A 567 -20.33 7.66 -2.74
C CYS A 567 -19.46 6.46 -3.13
N HIS A 568 -19.24 5.52 -2.21
CA HIS A 568 -18.63 4.21 -2.46
C HIS A 568 -19.72 3.26 -2.99
N MET A 569 -19.79 3.15 -4.32
CA MET A 569 -20.94 2.57 -5.01
C MET A 569 -20.95 1.05 -4.99
N PHE A 570 -19.79 0.43 -5.23
CA PHE A 570 -19.64 -1.02 -5.23
C PHE A 570 -18.22 -1.43 -4.89
N ALA A 571 -18.08 -2.65 -4.38
CA ALA A 571 -16.81 -3.31 -4.14
C ALA A 571 -16.84 -4.71 -4.77
N GLN A 572 -15.71 -5.11 -5.34
CA GLN A 572 -15.45 -6.45 -5.84
C GLN A 572 -14.35 -7.10 -5.00
N PHE A 573 -14.54 -8.37 -4.66
CA PHE A 573 -13.56 -9.15 -3.93
C PHE A 573 -12.88 -10.18 -4.86
N TYR A 574 -11.64 -10.54 -4.51
CA TYR A 574 -10.83 -11.48 -5.25
C TYR A 574 -10.01 -12.34 -4.29
N VAL A 575 -10.10 -13.66 -4.44
CA VAL A 575 -9.35 -14.61 -3.61
C VAL A 575 -8.20 -15.17 -4.44
N GLU A 576 -6.99 -15.14 -3.89
CA GLU A 576 -5.82 -15.72 -4.53
C GLU A 576 -4.78 -16.09 -3.47
N ASN A 577 -4.16 -17.28 -3.58
CA ASN A 577 -3.09 -17.73 -2.68
C ASN A 577 -3.46 -17.69 -1.19
N GLY A 578 -4.73 -17.94 -0.85
CA GLY A 578 -5.23 -17.86 0.53
C GLY A 578 -5.39 -16.42 1.06
N GLU A 579 -5.35 -15.43 0.17
CA GLU A 579 -5.51 -14.01 0.48
C GLU A 579 -6.79 -13.44 -0.15
N LEU A 580 -7.46 -12.53 0.56
CA LEU A 580 -8.62 -11.79 0.09
C LEU A 580 -8.24 -10.34 -0.23
N SER A 581 -8.45 -9.92 -1.47
CA SER A 581 -8.31 -8.53 -1.90
C SER A 581 -9.67 -7.90 -2.18
N CYS A 582 -9.74 -6.57 -2.07
CA CYS A 582 -10.95 -5.78 -2.34
C CYS A 582 -10.61 -4.62 -3.27
N GLN A 583 -11.40 -4.46 -4.33
CA GLN A 583 -11.41 -3.26 -5.16
C GLN A 583 -12.73 -2.52 -4.96
N MET A 584 -12.66 -1.27 -4.50
CA MET A 584 -13.83 -0.42 -4.29
C MET A 584 -13.87 0.72 -5.30
N TYR A 585 -15.02 0.95 -5.92
CA TYR A 585 -15.27 2.10 -6.80
C TYR A 585 -16.07 3.19 -6.06
N GLN A 586 -15.48 4.38 -5.99
CA GLN A 586 -16.08 5.56 -5.40
C GLN A 586 -16.35 6.62 -6.48
N ARG A 587 -17.62 6.92 -6.79
CA ARG A 587 -17.97 7.91 -7.83
C ARG A 587 -17.52 9.33 -7.52
N SER A 588 -17.45 9.67 -6.23
CA SER A 588 -17.21 11.02 -5.75
C SER A 588 -16.46 10.93 -4.43
N ALA A 589 -15.26 11.50 -4.41
CA ALA A 589 -14.29 11.31 -3.35
C ALA A 589 -13.74 12.65 -2.89
N ASP A 590 -14.23 13.10 -1.73
CA ASP A 590 -13.65 14.23 -1.01
C ASP A 590 -12.28 13.80 -0.46
N MET A 591 -11.23 14.32 -1.06
CA MET A 591 -9.85 14.01 -0.69
C MET A 591 -9.48 14.55 0.70
N GLY A 592 -10.15 15.60 1.18
CA GLY A 592 -9.90 16.22 2.49
C GLY A 592 -10.40 15.38 3.65
N LEU A 593 -11.68 14.98 3.59
CA LEU A 593 -12.35 14.29 4.69
C LEU A 593 -12.67 12.82 4.39
N GLY A 594 -13.35 12.57 3.26
CA GLY A 594 -13.94 11.26 2.95
C GLY A 594 -12.90 10.17 2.65
N VAL A 595 -11.94 10.46 1.77
CA VAL A 595 -10.98 9.45 1.28
C VAL A 595 -10.17 8.76 2.38
N PRO A 596 -9.55 9.48 3.34
CA PRO A 596 -8.86 8.84 4.47
C PRO A 596 -9.77 7.88 5.25
N PHE A 597 -11.05 8.25 5.42
CA PHE A 597 -12.05 7.44 6.11
C PHE A 597 -12.43 6.21 5.27
N ASN A 598 -12.62 6.37 3.96
CA ASN A 598 -13.00 5.30 3.05
C ASN A 598 -11.88 4.26 2.84
N ILE A 599 -10.61 4.70 2.82
CA ILE A 599 -9.45 3.80 2.78
C ILE A 599 -9.46 2.88 4.00
N ALA A 600 -9.59 3.45 5.20
CA ALA A 600 -9.62 2.68 6.43
C ALA A 600 -10.86 1.77 6.52
N SER A 601 -12.04 2.27 6.13
CA SER A 601 -13.30 1.52 6.21
C SER A 601 -13.30 0.26 5.32
N TYR A 602 -12.95 0.37 4.05
CA TYR A 602 -12.93 -0.80 3.15
C TYR A 602 -11.72 -1.71 3.37
N SER A 603 -10.61 -1.17 3.88
CA SER A 603 -9.52 -2.03 4.38
C SER A 603 -10.01 -2.86 5.56
N LEU A 604 -10.69 -2.25 6.54
CA LEU A 604 -11.25 -2.96 7.69
C LEU A 604 -12.28 -4.01 7.28
N LEU A 605 -13.19 -3.69 6.35
CA LEU A 605 -14.14 -4.65 5.81
C LEU A 605 -13.43 -5.86 5.18
N THR A 606 -12.35 -5.62 4.43
CA THR A 606 -11.54 -6.68 3.82
C THR A 606 -10.91 -7.57 4.89
N TYR A 607 -10.36 -6.99 5.96
CA TYR A 607 -9.83 -7.74 7.10
C TYR A 607 -10.90 -8.59 7.79
N MET A 608 -12.10 -8.03 8.03
CA MET A 608 -13.20 -8.73 8.69
C MET A 608 -13.68 -9.92 7.86
N ILE A 609 -13.91 -9.72 6.55
CA ILE A 609 -14.33 -10.79 5.64
C ILE A 609 -13.24 -11.86 5.51
N ALA A 610 -11.97 -11.45 5.39
CA ALA A 610 -10.85 -12.40 5.34
C ALA A 610 -10.84 -13.29 6.60
N GLN A 611 -10.98 -12.71 7.80
CA GLN A 611 -10.97 -13.47 9.05
C GLN A 611 -12.14 -14.48 9.16
N VAL A 612 -13.37 -14.08 8.80
CA VAL A 612 -14.53 -14.99 8.90
C VAL A 612 -14.54 -16.07 7.82
N CYS A 613 -13.72 -15.89 6.77
CA CYS A 613 -13.49 -16.86 5.70
C CYS A 613 -12.18 -17.64 5.85
N ASP A 614 -11.47 -17.50 6.98
CA ASP A 614 -10.17 -18.13 7.24
C ASP A 614 -9.10 -17.84 6.16
N LEU A 615 -9.13 -16.61 5.62
CA LEU A 615 -8.16 -16.07 4.66
C LEU A 615 -7.29 -14.98 5.32
N SER A 616 -6.18 -14.65 4.68
CA SER A 616 -5.36 -13.47 5.03
C SER A 616 -5.80 -12.24 4.22
N PRO A 617 -5.70 -11.01 4.75
CA PRO A 617 -5.95 -9.82 3.96
C PRO A 617 -4.83 -9.62 2.91
N GLY A 618 -5.22 -9.36 1.66
CA GLY A 618 -4.35 -9.13 0.52
C GLY A 618 -4.18 -7.64 0.24
N ASP A 619 -4.90 -7.13 -0.76
CA ASP A 619 -4.81 -5.73 -1.20
C ASP A 619 -6.14 -5.00 -1.07
N PHE A 620 -6.07 -3.70 -0.81
CA PHE A 620 -7.17 -2.79 -1.02
C PHE A 620 -6.87 -1.86 -2.21
N VAL A 621 -7.72 -1.88 -3.24
CA VAL A 621 -7.62 -1.02 -4.42
C VAL A 621 -8.77 -0.02 -4.40
N HIS A 622 -8.44 1.27 -4.37
CA HIS A 622 -9.41 2.36 -4.34
C HIS A 622 -9.48 3.02 -5.71
N VAL A 623 -10.54 2.74 -6.46
CA VAL A 623 -10.82 3.34 -7.77
C VAL A 623 -11.77 4.51 -7.57
N ILE A 624 -11.40 5.67 -8.10
CA ILE A 624 -12.12 6.92 -7.87
C ILE A 624 -12.59 7.50 -9.20
N GLY A 625 -13.89 7.82 -9.27
CA GLY A 625 -14.49 8.63 -10.32
C GLY A 625 -14.03 10.08 -10.21
N ASP A 626 -14.84 10.94 -9.59
CA ASP A 626 -14.51 12.34 -9.34
C ASP A 626 -13.73 12.51 -8.03
N ALA A 627 -12.40 12.54 -8.13
CA ALA A 627 -11.48 12.85 -7.03
C ALA A 627 -11.38 14.36 -6.90
N HIS A 628 -11.77 14.92 -5.75
CA HIS A 628 -11.85 16.37 -5.61
C HIS A 628 -11.39 16.88 -4.24
N VAL A 629 -10.88 18.11 -4.28
CA VAL A 629 -10.54 18.93 -3.12
C VAL A 629 -11.49 20.12 -3.10
N TYR A 630 -12.22 20.32 -2.00
CA TYR A 630 -12.98 21.53 -1.79
C TYR A 630 -12.04 22.74 -1.68
N ARG A 631 -12.44 23.88 -2.26
CA ARG A 631 -11.64 25.12 -2.22
C ARG A 631 -11.30 25.54 -0.78
N THR A 632 -12.23 25.30 0.14
CA THR A 632 -12.08 25.58 1.58
C THR A 632 -11.07 24.67 2.28
N HIS A 633 -10.66 23.55 1.67
CA HIS A 633 -9.70 22.60 2.24
C HIS A 633 -8.29 22.76 1.69
N VAL A 634 -8.08 23.55 0.63
CA VAL A 634 -6.77 23.66 -0.06
C VAL A 634 -5.64 23.99 0.92
N ARG A 635 -5.80 25.05 1.71
CA ARG A 635 -4.77 25.47 2.68
C ARG A 635 -4.46 24.38 3.73
N ALA A 636 -5.48 23.70 4.23
CA ALA A 636 -5.32 22.62 5.21
C ALA A 636 -4.60 21.40 4.61
N LEU A 637 -4.86 21.12 3.33
CA LEU A 637 -4.21 20.04 2.61
C LEU A 637 -2.78 20.39 2.19
N GLU A 638 -2.49 21.65 1.85
CA GLU A 638 -1.12 22.12 1.66
C GLU A 638 -0.28 21.96 2.93
N GLU A 639 -0.84 22.25 4.11
CA GLU A 639 -0.20 21.95 5.40
C GLU A 639 0.03 20.45 5.57
N GLN A 640 -0.97 19.62 5.23
CA GLN A 640 -0.86 18.16 5.35
C GLN A 640 0.25 17.59 4.45
N ILE A 641 0.40 18.07 3.22
CA ILE A 641 1.40 17.58 2.25
C ILE A 641 2.83 17.83 2.74
N GLN A 642 3.07 18.87 3.55
CA GLN A 642 4.39 19.14 4.15
C GLN A 642 4.74 18.20 5.32
N LYS A 643 3.78 17.44 5.85
CA LYS A 643 4.01 16.51 6.96
C LYS A 643 4.58 15.20 6.43
N MET A 644 5.73 14.78 6.98
CA MET A 644 6.32 13.48 6.62
C MET A 644 5.43 12.33 7.12
N PRO A 645 5.12 11.34 6.27
CA PRO A 645 4.48 10.11 6.71
C PRO A 645 5.29 9.42 7.81
N LYS A 646 4.57 8.73 8.68
CA LYS A 646 5.11 7.80 9.68
C LYS A 646 4.63 6.39 9.33
N PRO A 647 5.26 5.33 9.88
CA PRO A 647 4.79 3.96 9.64
C PRO A 647 3.29 3.81 9.90
N PHE A 648 2.60 3.11 9.02
CA PHE A 648 1.21 2.73 9.25
C PHE A 648 1.08 1.83 10.49
N PRO A 649 -0.05 1.93 11.22
CA PRO A 649 -0.29 1.07 12.37
C PRO A 649 -0.51 -0.39 11.96
N ILE A 650 -0.40 -1.29 12.93
CA ILE A 650 -0.80 -2.69 12.79
C ILE A 650 -2.19 -2.85 13.39
N LEU A 651 -3.13 -3.42 12.63
CA LEU A 651 -4.45 -3.78 13.12
C LEU A 651 -4.43 -5.19 13.72
N LYS A 652 -4.80 -5.31 15.00
CA LYS A 652 -5.09 -6.59 15.65
C LYS A 652 -6.60 -6.74 15.79
N ILE A 653 -7.12 -7.89 15.36
CA ILE A 653 -8.54 -8.25 15.43
C ILE A 653 -8.70 -9.41 16.39
N ASN A 654 -9.79 -9.42 17.16
CA ASN A 654 -10.13 -10.53 18.04
C ASN A 654 -10.29 -11.83 17.24
N PRO A 655 -9.40 -12.84 17.42
CA PRO A 655 -9.40 -14.05 16.59
C PRO A 655 -10.58 -15.00 16.87
N SER A 656 -11.30 -14.81 17.99
CA SER A 656 -12.47 -15.63 18.34
C SER A 656 -13.70 -15.31 17.49
N LYS A 657 -13.73 -14.16 16.81
CA LYS A 657 -14.87 -13.72 16.00
C LYS A 657 -14.85 -14.43 14.65
N LYS A 658 -15.86 -15.26 14.42
CA LYS A 658 -16.04 -16.08 13.21
C LYS A 658 -17.29 -15.76 12.40
N ASN A 659 -18.11 -14.82 12.89
CA ASN A 659 -19.30 -14.33 12.22
C ASN A 659 -19.18 -12.81 12.02
N ILE A 660 -19.51 -12.32 10.83
CA ILE A 660 -19.41 -10.91 10.45
C ILE A 660 -20.28 -10.00 11.33
N ASP A 661 -21.44 -10.49 11.79
CA ASP A 661 -22.37 -9.72 12.63
C ASP A 661 -21.97 -9.71 14.12
N SER A 662 -20.98 -10.53 14.49
CA SER A 662 -20.57 -10.68 15.90
C SER A 662 -19.50 -9.68 16.36
N PHE A 663 -18.92 -8.91 15.42
CA PHE A 663 -17.89 -7.94 15.74
C PHE A 663 -18.44 -6.74 16.50
N MET A 664 -17.65 -6.27 17.47
CA MET A 664 -17.89 -5.04 18.23
C MET A 664 -16.67 -4.13 18.14
N ALA A 665 -16.82 -2.84 18.45
CA ALA A 665 -15.72 -1.89 18.37
C ALA A 665 -14.49 -2.29 19.21
N SER A 666 -14.71 -2.95 20.35
CA SER A 666 -13.64 -3.46 21.23
C SER A 666 -12.82 -4.61 20.63
N ASP A 667 -13.30 -5.24 19.55
CA ASP A 667 -12.59 -6.35 18.89
C ASP A 667 -11.43 -5.86 18.00
N PHE A 668 -11.27 -4.55 17.83
CA PHE A 668 -10.26 -3.96 16.96
C PHE A 668 -9.28 -3.10 17.75
N LYS A 669 -7.99 -3.44 17.68
CA LYS A 669 -6.91 -2.73 18.36
C LYS A 669 -5.84 -2.27 17.35
N LEU A 670 -5.62 -0.97 17.28
CA LEU A 670 -4.48 -0.41 16.56
C LEU A 670 -3.23 -0.44 17.45
N VAL A 671 -2.11 -0.89 16.88
CA VAL A 671 -0.80 -0.90 17.53
C VAL A 671 0.14 0.01 16.72
N GLY A 672 0.80 0.95 17.39
CA GLY A 672 1.75 1.86 16.75
C GLY A 672 1.13 3.02 15.97
N TYR A 673 -0.14 3.38 16.22
CA TYR A 673 -0.75 4.54 15.55
C TYR A 673 -0.33 5.86 16.18
N ASP A 674 0.67 6.52 15.60
CA ASP A 674 1.13 7.87 15.99
C ASP A 674 1.03 8.87 14.84
N PRO A 675 -0.19 9.31 14.49
CA PRO A 675 -0.34 10.31 13.46
C PRO A 675 0.11 11.69 13.95
N HIS A 676 0.43 12.56 13.00
CA HIS A 676 0.44 13.99 13.22
C HIS A 676 -0.92 14.47 13.76
N GLN A 677 -0.91 15.68 14.34
CA GLN A 677 -2.11 16.27 14.92
C GLN A 677 -3.26 16.38 13.91
N LYS A 678 -4.49 16.39 14.43
CA LYS A 678 -5.70 16.59 13.65
C LYS A 678 -5.59 17.92 12.89
N ILE A 679 -6.02 17.91 11.63
CA ILE A 679 -6.18 19.12 10.81
C ILE A 679 -7.67 19.35 10.65
N GLU A 680 -8.16 20.51 11.09
CA GLU A 680 -9.58 20.84 11.01
C GLU A 680 -10.00 21.17 9.57
N MET A 681 -11.01 20.47 9.08
CA MET A 681 -11.65 20.70 7.78
C MET A 681 -13.16 20.60 7.96
N LYS A 682 -13.89 21.65 7.55
CA LYS A 682 -15.35 21.68 7.67
C LYS A 682 -15.99 20.88 6.53
N MET A 683 -16.96 20.04 6.84
CA MET A 683 -17.74 19.33 5.82
C MET A 683 -18.54 20.32 4.97
N ALA A 684 -18.56 20.12 3.66
CA ALA A 684 -19.44 20.88 2.76
C ALA A 684 -20.82 20.21 2.74
N VAL A 685 -21.85 20.95 3.14
CA VAL A 685 -23.24 20.45 3.23
C VAL A 685 -23.99 20.72 1.93
#